data_AF-A0A9X9Q239-F1
#
_entry.id   AF-A0A9X9Q239-F1
#
_cell.length_a   1.000
_cell.length_b   1.000
_cell.length_c   1.000
_cell.angle_alpha   90.00
_cell.angle_beta   90.00
_cell.angle_gamma   90.00
#
_symmetry.space_group_name_H-M   'P 1'
#
loop_
_entity.id
_entity.type
_entity.pdbx_description
1 polymer ?
#
loop_
_entity_poly.entity_id
_entity_poly.type
_entity_poly.pdbx_seq_one_letter_code
_entity_poly.pdbx_strand_id
1 'polypeptide(L)'
;MDCGDEYSHNSFDLHCLLDSFPGDLEFKQIFSDIDEKIEQNATSIEHCIKEIQYEVNKQCPDVQLRTTTDCLEWLDNCNYNPSKSPSIPHGDLIKFLKTLQDLLKSELNQEEMILDLLWDLSCQSSISFPSLLSGASFHFLSRTSLHSVEDYSSMDVKSIWDNIRLHLRRFLVNRLQSLNEISHSQHKIWLKNQCIQQLLFLYPESEVIVKYQSIQNKLLAKLLQNYFPSYSRESNLDDMVHGYQSTMLKLYSMIKEDFNTLHEVLAPTSTVKFIKETYLDTVTEEMAKFLENLCEQQFEESAVPVIRTSKSSSRHRGAVHALVTPECPQKGRNFFLSFDKLKFLSQLIKSFLKLEKNVEELLEEILVSLKTPRNISGILDPSSQEVMIEKPRASETRVPSEQLLPVKEATLLDFAWRSAFKEVSLPMAHCITTATEDFSTKILQQEQNERTLAVTYAMNLVNVRQVWQDSHVVPEEEQPKKIAKFCSDIMEKLDTMLPLALACRDDSFQEIRANFVEACCKVAAAVLARLQERSKEFPSKAPLTNLHTLLSTAVYVFQHFMQYDNMMKENTKKPIFLVPVQRYQEFINTLQFQVTDYCVRVCATSILQDAESHHWDDYKAFYEGERCSFSLQMWHYFFCALHHDLWTILPPKLAQVILTEVLEKSLGLLASRYARAHPSYKRTPQIRLDVTTILICTENMLWSVCTSVQKLLNPHEYIDDKIFKIHTHCNNLFTTLVILTSP
;
A
#
# COMPACT_ATOMS: atom_id res chain seq x y z
N MET A 1 -51.83 6.32 29.30
CA MET A 1 -51.67 5.03 28.59
C MET A 1 -50.20 4.75 28.60
N ASP A 2 -49.82 3.62 29.17
CA ASP A 2 -48.43 3.28 29.46
C ASP A 2 -47.69 2.74 28.23
N CYS A 3 -46.40 3.11 28.19
CA CYS A 3 -45.22 2.42 27.66
C CYS A 3 -44.17 3.54 27.51
N GLY A 4 -43.14 3.67 28.35
CA GLY A 4 -42.47 2.63 29.12
C GLY A 4 -41.26 2.16 28.33
N ASP A 5 -40.15 2.90 28.46
CA ASP A 5 -38.85 2.34 28.82
C ASP A 5 -37.86 3.46 29.15
N GLU A 6 -37.15 3.29 30.26
CA GLU A 6 -36.15 4.21 30.77
C GLU A 6 -34.78 3.91 30.14
N TYR A 7 -34.12 4.93 29.58
CA TYR A 7 -32.67 4.90 29.41
C TYR A 7 -32.07 6.20 29.93
N SER A 8 -31.67 6.16 31.21
CA SER A 8 -30.89 7.21 31.86
C SER A 8 -29.52 7.35 31.18
N HIS A 9 -29.10 8.59 30.94
CA HIS A 9 -27.74 8.90 30.51
C HIS A 9 -26.72 8.44 31.57
N ASN A 10 -26.10 7.28 31.36
CA ASN A 10 -24.84 6.97 32.01
C ASN A 10 -23.74 7.81 31.35
N SER A 11 -23.24 8.80 32.08
CA SER A 11 -21.96 9.43 31.80
C SER A 11 -20.89 8.34 31.73
N PHE A 12 -20.24 8.18 30.58
CA PHE A 12 -19.01 7.40 30.49
C PHE A 12 -17.95 8.09 31.35
N ASP A 13 -17.75 7.57 32.56
CA ASP A 13 -16.82 8.15 33.52
C ASP A 13 -15.38 7.80 33.12
N LEU A 14 -14.78 8.71 32.35
CA LEU A 14 -13.45 8.53 31.78
C LEU A 14 -12.37 8.34 32.86
N HIS A 15 -12.63 8.75 34.10
CA HIS A 15 -11.75 8.52 35.24
C HIS A 15 -11.64 7.04 35.62
N CYS A 16 -12.72 6.26 35.59
CA CYS A 16 -12.67 4.84 35.96
C CYS A 16 -11.85 3.97 35.00
N LEU A 17 -11.65 4.42 33.76
CA LEU A 17 -10.74 3.74 32.81
C LEU A 17 -9.27 4.13 33.06
N LEU A 18 -8.99 5.35 33.51
CA LEU A 18 -7.63 5.81 33.82
C LEU A 18 -7.10 5.19 35.13
N ASP A 19 -7.95 5.03 36.14
CA ASP A 19 -7.61 4.37 37.42
C ASP A 19 -7.43 2.83 37.29
N SER A 20 -7.68 2.27 36.10
CA SER A 20 -7.47 0.84 35.80
C SER A 20 -6.15 0.53 35.10
N PHE A 21 -5.35 1.54 34.76
CA PHE A 21 -3.96 1.37 34.33
C PHE A 21 -3.02 1.57 35.51
N PRO A 22 -2.09 0.63 35.78
CA PRO A 22 -1.13 0.82 36.86
C PRO A 22 -0.26 2.06 36.59
N GLY A 23 -0.09 2.90 37.60
CA GLY A 23 0.72 4.12 37.46
C GLY A 23 2.21 3.82 37.23
N ASP A 24 3.00 4.80 36.79
CA ASP A 24 4.46 4.64 36.59
C ASP A 24 5.21 4.08 37.82
N LEU A 25 4.68 4.31 39.03
CA LEU A 25 5.21 3.77 40.27
C LEU A 25 4.86 2.28 40.45
N GLU A 26 3.66 1.87 40.06
CA GLU A 26 3.19 0.48 40.11
C GLU A 26 3.85 -0.36 39.01
N PHE A 27 4.07 0.19 37.81
CA PHE A 27 4.92 -0.45 36.81
C PHE A 27 6.33 -0.71 37.35
N LYS A 28 6.96 0.27 38.01
CA LYS A 28 8.27 0.07 38.66
C LYS A 28 8.22 -0.99 39.75
N GLN A 29 7.16 -1.05 40.54
CA GLN A 29 6.97 -2.10 41.54
C GLN A 29 6.83 -3.48 40.88
N ILE A 30 6.00 -3.61 39.85
CA ILE A 30 5.82 -4.86 39.09
C ILE A 30 7.14 -5.31 38.45
N PHE A 31 7.93 -4.42 37.86
CA PHE A 31 9.25 -4.76 37.34
C PHE A 31 10.21 -5.19 38.46
N SER A 32 10.23 -4.50 39.61
CA SER A 32 11.03 -4.89 40.76
C SER A 32 10.64 -6.26 41.32
N ASP A 33 9.34 -6.55 41.40
CA ASP A 33 8.80 -7.84 41.86
C ASP A 33 9.09 -8.97 40.86
N ILE A 34 9.18 -8.65 39.56
CA ILE A 34 9.61 -9.59 38.50
C ILE A 34 11.12 -9.84 38.59
N ASP A 35 11.94 -8.79 38.75
CA ASP A 35 13.39 -8.92 38.90
C ASP A 35 13.74 -9.73 40.16
N GLU A 36 13.07 -9.48 41.29
CA GLU A 36 13.25 -10.28 42.52
C GLU A 36 12.87 -11.76 42.29
N LYS A 37 11.78 -12.04 41.57
CA LYS A 37 11.41 -13.42 41.20
C LYS A 37 12.39 -14.07 40.23
N ILE A 38 13.02 -13.29 39.34
CA ILE A 38 14.08 -13.78 38.44
C ILE A 38 15.34 -14.11 39.24
N GLU A 39 15.75 -13.28 40.20
CA GLU A 39 16.88 -13.61 41.10
C GLU A 39 16.57 -14.83 42.00
N GLN A 40 15.35 -14.94 42.54
CA GLN A 40 14.90 -16.11 43.30
C GLN A 40 14.89 -17.39 42.44
N ASN A 41 14.50 -17.31 41.16
CA ASN A 41 14.61 -18.44 40.23
C ASN A 41 16.06 -18.79 39.90
N ALA A 42 16.91 -17.79 39.63
CA ALA A 42 18.32 -18.00 39.31
C ALA A 42 19.05 -18.69 40.48
N THR A 43 18.83 -18.22 41.71
CA THR A 43 19.39 -18.83 42.93
C THR A 43 18.80 -20.22 43.22
N SER A 44 17.52 -20.46 42.93
CA SER A 44 16.90 -21.80 43.05
C SER A 44 17.46 -22.79 42.02
N ILE A 45 17.69 -22.36 40.78
CA ILE A 45 18.34 -23.17 39.74
C ILE A 45 19.80 -23.46 40.14
N GLU A 46 20.54 -22.48 40.63
CA GLU A 46 21.92 -22.68 41.09
C GLU A 46 21.98 -23.64 42.31
N HIS A 47 21.00 -23.59 43.21
CA HIS A 47 20.86 -24.56 44.31
C HIS A 47 20.58 -25.97 43.78
N CYS A 48 19.64 -26.11 42.83
CA CYS A 48 19.31 -27.39 42.21
C CYS A 48 20.53 -28.02 41.50
N ILE A 49 21.29 -27.22 40.75
CA ILE A 49 22.54 -27.67 40.12
C ILE A 49 23.57 -28.14 41.17
N LYS A 50 23.67 -27.44 42.32
CA LYS A 50 24.55 -27.86 43.43
C LYS A 50 24.09 -29.15 44.12
N GLU A 51 22.78 -29.40 44.24
CA GLU A 51 22.27 -30.68 44.75
C GLU A 51 22.54 -31.83 43.77
N ILE A 52 22.34 -31.60 42.46
CA ILE A 52 22.71 -32.56 41.41
C ILE A 52 24.22 -32.85 41.46
N GLN A 53 25.06 -31.82 41.56
CA GLN A 53 26.50 -31.95 41.71
C GLN A 53 26.88 -32.78 42.95
N TYR A 54 26.20 -32.57 44.08
CA TYR A 54 26.44 -33.30 45.32
C TYR A 54 26.05 -34.79 45.21
N GLU A 55 24.85 -35.11 44.72
CA GLU A 55 24.41 -36.51 44.59
C GLU A 55 25.15 -37.27 43.49
N VAL A 56 25.51 -36.63 42.37
CA VAL A 56 26.32 -37.29 41.32
C VAL A 56 27.71 -37.64 41.85
N ASN A 57 28.41 -36.71 42.51
CA ASN A 57 29.72 -36.97 43.12
C ASN A 57 29.66 -38.03 44.25
N LYS A 58 28.49 -38.24 44.86
CA LYS A 58 28.26 -39.21 45.94
C LYS A 58 27.88 -40.60 45.43
N GLN A 59 27.14 -40.70 44.32
CA GLN A 59 26.69 -41.98 43.75
C GLN A 59 27.64 -42.53 42.68
N CYS A 60 28.42 -41.67 42.02
CA CYS A 60 29.36 -42.02 40.96
C CYS A 60 30.79 -41.54 41.30
N PRO A 61 31.56 -42.25 42.15
CA PRO A 61 32.88 -41.80 42.60
C PRO A 61 33.95 -41.68 41.49
N ASP A 62 33.69 -42.25 40.31
CA ASP A 62 34.57 -42.15 39.13
C ASP A 62 34.41 -40.81 38.37
N VAL A 63 33.41 -39.99 38.70
CA VAL A 63 33.14 -38.68 38.06
C VAL A 63 33.25 -37.59 39.13
N GLN A 64 34.19 -36.65 38.97
CA GLN A 64 34.32 -35.47 39.84
C GLN A 64 33.84 -34.21 39.11
N LEU A 65 32.58 -33.84 39.31
CA LEU A 65 32.02 -32.57 38.85
C LEU A 65 32.40 -31.45 39.83
N ARG A 66 33.14 -30.43 39.38
CA ARG A 66 33.68 -29.36 40.23
C ARG A 66 33.02 -28.00 40.00
N THR A 67 32.56 -27.71 38.78
CA THR A 67 31.87 -26.46 38.43
C THR A 67 30.43 -26.69 37.99
N THR A 68 29.61 -25.63 37.98
CA THR A 68 28.25 -25.66 37.42
C THR A 68 28.24 -25.94 35.93
N THR A 69 29.26 -25.44 35.20
CA THR A 69 29.53 -25.79 33.79
C THR A 69 29.80 -27.28 33.61
N ASP A 70 30.61 -27.90 34.47
CA ASP A 70 30.86 -29.36 34.41
C ASP A 70 29.55 -30.15 34.56
N CYS A 71 28.63 -29.67 35.40
CA CYS A 71 27.34 -30.31 35.64
C CYS A 71 26.40 -30.17 34.43
N LEU A 72 26.42 -29.03 33.74
CA LEU A 72 25.64 -28.82 32.51
C LEU A 72 26.22 -29.64 31.35
N GLU A 73 27.54 -29.63 31.15
CA GLU A 73 28.20 -30.52 30.18
C GLU A 73 27.95 -32.00 30.50
N TRP A 74 27.90 -32.38 31.78
CA TRP A 74 27.57 -33.75 32.17
C TRP A 74 26.10 -34.10 31.88
N LEU A 75 25.15 -33.18 32.10
CA LEU A 75 23.74 -33.38 31.74
C LEU A 75 23.55 -33.51 30.22
N ASP A 76 24.20 -32.66 29.42
CA ASP A 76 24.17 -32.75 27.96
C ASP A 76 24.78 -34.07 27.46
N ASN A 77 25.94 -34.47 28.00
CA ASN A 77 26.61 -35.72 27.63
C ASN A 77 25.93 -36.98 28.23
N CYS A 78 25.12 -36.86 29.27
CA CYS A 78 24.37 -37.97 29.85
C CYS A 78 23.33 -38.55 28.88
N ASN A 79 22.81 -37.73 27.97
CA ASN A 79 21.93 -38.18 26.89
C ASN A 79 22.67 -38.91 25.75
N TYR A 80 24.02 -38.88 25.73
CA TYR A 80 24.84 -39.46 24.67
C TYR A 80 26.02 -40.31 25.18
N ASN A 81 25.72 -41.29 26.04
CA ASN A 81 26.60 -42.44 26.28
C ASN A 81 26.11 -43.68 25.51
N PRO A 82 26.50 -43.87 24.22
CA PRO A 82 26.07 -45.02 23.40
C PRO A 82 26.60 -46.37 23.91
N SER A 83 27.43 -46.37 24.95
CA SER A 83 27.96 -47.55 25.62
C SER A 83 27.04 -48.14 26.70
N LYS A 84 25.95 -47.46 27.09
CA LYS A 84 25.07 -47.84 28.22
C LYS A 84 23.56 -47.68 28.00
N SER A 85 23.09 -47.51 26.76
CA SER A 85 21.65 -47.72 26.49
C SER A 85 21.30 -49.22 26.64
N PRO A 86 20.15 -49.58 27.24
CA PRO A 86 19.67 -50.95 27.17
C PRO A 86 19.30 -51.24 25.72
N SER A 87 20.11 -52.06 25.04
CA SER A 87 19.83 -52.45 23.67
C SER A 87 18.52 -53.23 23.62
N ILE A 88 17.49 -52.61 23.04
CA ILE A 88 16.20 -53.28 22.78
C ILE A 88 16.51 -54.53 21.94
N PRO A 89 16.10 -55.74 22.37
CA PRO A 89 16.35 -56.95 21.60
C PRO A 89 15.79 -56.79 20.18
N HIS A 90 16.63 -57.02 19.18
CA HIS A 90 16.29 -56.76 17.77
C HIS A 90 15.02 -57.52 17.31
N GLY A 91 14.69 -58.64 17.96
CA GLY A 91 13.44 -59.38 17.74
C GLY A 91 12.18 -58.66 18.26
N ASP A 92 12.26 -57.94 19.38
CA ASP A 92 11.12 -57.22 19.96
C ASP A 92 10.78 -55.96 19.17
N LEU A 93 11.80 -55.25 18.66
CA LEU A 93 11.61 -54.14 17.73
C LEU A 93 10.94 -54.60 16.43
N ILE A 94 11.38 -55.73 15.84
CA ILE A 94 10.73 -56.32 14.68
C ILE A 94 9.28 -56.72 15.00
N LYS A 95 9.01 -57.29 16.18
CA LYS A 95 7.67 -57.71 16.59
C LYS A 95 6.73 -56.51 16.79
N PHE A 96 7.22 -55.43 17.40
CA PHE A 96 6.50 -54.16 17.55
C PHE A 96 6.16 -53.56 16.17
N LEU A 97 7.16 -53.40 15.29
CA LEU A 97 6.95 -52.86 13.96
C LEU A 97 6.01 -53.73 13.11
N LYS A 98 6.12 -55.07 13.17
CA LYS A 98 5.15 -55.97 12.49
C LYS A 98 3.73 -55.79 13.04
N THR A 99 3.58 -55.66 14.36
CA THR A 99 2.27 -55.42 14.99
C THR A 99 1.66 -54.09 14.51
N LEU A 100 2.43 -53.00 14.47
CA LEU A 100 2.00 -51.72 13.89
C LEU A 100 1.64 -51.85 12.40
N GLN A 101 2.46 -52.56 11.63
CA GLN A 101 2.23 -52.74 10.19
C GLN A 101 0.97 -53.56 9.90
N ASP A 102 0.65 -54.56 10.73
CA ASP A 102 -0.57 -55.35 10.60
C ASP A 102 -1.80 -54.58 11.10
N LEU A 103 -1.65 -53.70 12.10
CA LEU A 103 -2.69 -52.74 12.50
C LEU A 103 -3.05 -51.79 11.35
N LEU A 104 -2.05 -51.22 10.66
CA LEU A 104 -2.22 -50.38 9.47
C LEU A 104 -2.77 -51.11 8.24
N LYS A 105 -2.75 -52.46 8.22
CA LYS A 105 -3.41 -53.25 7.16
C LYS A 105 -4.87 -53.60 7.49
N SER A 106 -5.34 -53.31 8.72
CA SER A 106 -6.73 -53.57 9.12
C SER A 106 -7.66 -52.49 8.58
N GLU A 107 -8.91 -52.84 8.28
CA GLU A 107 -9.93 -51.92 7.71
C GLU A 107 -10.49 -50.90 8.71
N LEU A 108 -9.81 -50.67 9.84
CA LEU A 108 -10.32 -49.92 11.00
C LEU A 108 -9.89 -48.45 11.07
N ASN A 109 -9.23 -47.91 10.04
CA ASN A 109 -8.74 -46.52 9.95
C ASN A 109 -8.00 -46.04 11.23
N GLN A 110 -7.01 -46.81 11.69
CA GLN A 110 -6.31 -46.56 12.95
C GLN A 110 -5.06 -45.68 12.83
N GLU A 111 -4.87 -45.01 11.69
CA GLU A 111 -3.67 -44.23 11.37
C GLU A 111 -3.44 -43.05 12.33
N GLU A 112 -4.49 -42.35 12.77
CA GLU A 112 -4.38 -41.25 13.74
C GLU A 112 -3.88 -41.75 15.11
N MET A 113 -4.52 -42.79 15.65
CA MET A 113 -4.11 -43.40 16.92
C MET A 113 -2.66 -43.89 16.89
N ILE A 114 -2.20 -44.39 15.73
CA ILE A 114 -0.82 -44.85 15.54
C ILE A 114 0.15 -43.66 15.44
N LEU A 115 -0.24 -42.56 14.79
CA LEU A 115 0.57 -41.33 14.75
C LEU A 115 0.75 -40.72 16.14
N ASP A 116 -0.34 -40.59 16.89
CA ASP A 116 -0.32 -40.05 18.26
C ASP A 116 0.52 -40.95 19.19
N LEU A 117 0.36 -42.28 19.10
CA LEU A 117 1.19 -43.24 19.83
C LEU A 117 2.68 -43.12 19.48
N LEU A 118 3.04 -42.97 18.20
CA LEU A 118 4.43 -42.81 17.78
C LEU A 118 5.03 -41.47 18.24
N TRP A 119 4.23 -40.41 18.25
CA TRP A 119 4.61 -39.10 18.76
C TRP A 119 4.83 -39.12 20.27
N ASP A 120 3.86 -39.62 21.04
CA ASP A 120 3.96 -39.77 22.49
C ASP A 120 5.15 -40.63 22.91
N LEU A 121 5.41 -41.74 22.21
CA LEU A 121 6.59 -42.57 22.43
C LEU A 121 7.89 -41.79 22.18
N SER A 122 7.94 -40.95 21.14
CA SER A 122 9.11 -40.10 20.83
C SER A 122 9.35 -38.99 21.86
N CYS A 123 8.29 -38.49 22.52
CA CYS A 123 8.39 -37.41 23.50
C CYS A 123 8.61 -37.92 24.94
N GLN A 124 7.98 -39.04 25.31
CA GLN A 124 8.02 -39.59 26.68
C GLN A 124 9.18 -40.55 26.91
N SER A 125 9.73 -41.13 25.83
CA SER A 125 10.92 -41.97 25.88
C SER A 125 11.91 -41.51 24.81
N SER A 126 13.19 -41.46 25.13
CA SER A 126 14.25 -40.99 24.22
C SER A 126 14.59 -42.01 23.12
N ILE A 127 13.55 -42.57 22.47
CA ILE A 127 13.63 -43.54 21.39
C ILE A 127 13.71 -42.77 20.08
N SER A 128 14.92 -42.65 19.53
CA SER A 128 15.10 -42.20 18.16
C SER A 128 14.63 -43.27 17.18
N PHE A 129 13.53 -43.00 16.49
CA PHE A 129 13.12 -43.81 15.34
C PHE A 129 14.19 -43.72 14.22
N PRO A 130 14.34 -44.75 13.36
CA PRO A 130 15.41 -44.78 12.36
C PRO A 130 15.34 -43.59 11.38
N SER A 131 16.24 -42.62 11.56
CA SER A 131 16.35 -41.40 10.75
C SER A 131 17.54 -41.48 9.77
N LEU A 132 17.44 -40.72 8.68
CA LEU A 132 18.37 -40.66 7.54
C LEU A 132 18.58 -41.97 6.73
N LEU A 133 17.82 -42.06 5.63
CA LEU A 133 18.36 -41.96 4.26
C LEU A 133 17.21 -42.25 3.30
N SER A 134 16.58 -41.19 2.81
CA SER A 134 15.51 -41.25 1.81
C SER A 134 15.94 -40.43 0.60
N GLY A 135 16.07 -41.09 -0.55
CA GLY A 135 16.36 -40.47 -1.84
C GLY A 135 17.85 -40.32 -2.21
N ALA A 136 18.24 -41.02 -3.28
CA ALA A 136 19.55 -40.98 -3.97
C ALA A 136 20.78 -41.49 -3.16
N SER A 137 21.61 -42.41 -3.65
CA SER A 137 21.59 -43.15 -4.94
C SER A 137 22.18 -44.55 -4.77
N PHE A 138 21.85 -45.48 -5.68
CA PHE A 138 22.53 -46.78 -5.79
C PHE A 138 23.95 -46.59 -6.37
N HIS A 139 24.88 -46.10 -5.56
CA HIS A 139 26.30 -46.26 -5.83
C HIS A 139 26.86 -47.42 -5.04
N PHE A 140 27.02 -48.56 -5.73
CA PHE A 140 27.97 -49.59 -5.31
C PHE A 140 29.36 -48.96 -5.22
N LEU A 141 29.83 -48.70 -4.00
CA LEU A 141 31.23 -48.40 -3.75
C LEU A 141 31.84 -49.51 -2.87
N SER A 142 32.75 -50.25 -3.50
CA SER A 142 33.84 -50.99 -2.87
C SER A 142 33.48 -52.20 -2.01
N ARG A 143 33.22 -53.33 -2.69
CA ARG A 143 33.54 -54.67 -2.18
C ARG A 143 35.05 -54.78 -1.88
N THR A 144 35.49 -54.46 -0.67
CA THR A 144 36.84 -54.82 -0.17
C THR A 144 36.88 -55.03 1.35
N SER A 145 36.20 -56.07 1.84
CA SER A 145 36.65 -56.82 3.01
C SER A 145 36.09 -58.24 2.92
N LEU A 146 36.96 -59.25 2.90
CA LEU A 146 36.57 -60.67 2.80
C LEU A 146 36.15 -61.27 4.15
N HIS A 147 36.06 -60.46 5.22
CA HIS A 147 35.81 -60.91 6.60
C HIS A 147 34.79 -60.06 7.37
N SER A 148 34.07 -59.12 6.76
CA SER A 148 32.89 -58.51 7.38
C SER A 148 31.69 -59.44 7.22
N VAL A 149 31.14 -59.94 8.33
CA VAL A 149 29.83 -60.60 8.34
C VAL A 149 28.78 -59.55 7.96
N GLU A 150 28.01 -59.83 6.91
CA GLU A 150 26.85 -58.99 6.54
C GLU A 150 25.76 -59.17 7.60
N ASP A 151 25.46 -58.11 8.35
CA ASP A 151 24.46 -58.14 9.42
C ASP A 151 23.05 -58.00 8.85
N TYR A 152 22.55 -59.10 8.30
CA TYR A 152 21.23 -59.22 7.64
C TYR A 152 20.05 -58.83 8.54
N SER A 153 20.25 -58.70 9.86
CA SER A 153 19.23 -58.22 10.81
C SER A 153 18.76 -56.80 10.46
N SER A 154 19.69 -55.91 10.11
CA SER A 154 19.45 -54.48 9.91
C SER A 154 18.52 -54.14 8.72
N MET A 155 18.46 -55.00 7.69
CA MET A 155 17.60 -54.78 6.52
C MET A 155 16.11 -55.04 6.80
N ASP A 156 15.77 -55.94 7.72
CA ASP A 156 14.37 -56.25 8.06
C ASP A 156 13.70 -55.09 8.82
N VAL A 157 14.39 -54.48 9.80
CA VAL A 157 13.82 -53.37 10.59
C VAL A 157 13.57 -52.14 9.71
N LYS A 158 14.55 -51.74 8.90
CA LYS A 158 14.44 -50.55 8.04
C LYS A 158 13.32 -50.70 7.00
N SER A 159 13.22 -51.86 6.36
CA SER A 159 12.18 -52.11 5.35
C SER A 159 10.76 -52.18 5.94
N ILE A 160 10.57 -52.73 7.14
CA ILE A 160 9.25 -52.72 7.81
C ILE A 160 8.87 -51.28 8.20
N TRP A 161 9.81 -50.51 8.76
CA TRP A 161 9.61 -49.09 9.10
C TRP A 161 9.29 -48.23 7.86
N ASP A 162 10.00 -48.41 6.75
CA ASP A 162 9.74 -47.69 5.49
C ASP A 162 8.32 -47.96 4.94
N ASN A 163 7.82 -49.19 5.10
CA ASN A 163 6.44 -49.53 4.73
C ASN A 163 5.40 -48.85 5.65
N ILE A 164 5.66 -48.77 6.96
CA ILE A 164 4.81 -48.05 7.94
C ILE A 164 4.76 -46.56 7.60
N ARG A 165 5.93 -45.92 7.44
CA ARG A 165 6.04 -44.51 7.06
C ARG A 165 5.34 -44.22 5.73
N LEU A 166 5.48 -45.11 4.74
CA LEU A 166 4.82 -44.97 3.44
C LEU A 166 3.28 -45.04 3.55
N HIS A 167 2.75 -45.90 4.42
CA HIS A 167 1.32 -46.01 4.67
C HIS A 167 0.80 -44.73 5.33
N LEU A 168 1.40 -44.31 6.45
CA LEU A 168 1.03 -43.07 7.17
C LEU A 168 1.15 -41.83 6.28
N ARG A 169 2.19 -41.75 5.43
CA ARG A 169 2.32 -40.66 4.44
C ARG A 169 1.16 -40.62 3.44
N ARG A 170 0.66 -41.78 2.98
CA ARG A 170 -0.50 -41.83 2.06
C ARG A 170 -1.76 -41.32 2.75
N PHE A 171 -2.00 -41.74 3.98
CA PHE A 171 -3.11 -41.24 4.80
C PHE A 171 -3.03 -39.71 4.98
N LEU A 172 -1.90 -39.18 5.44
CA LEU A 172 -1.70 -37.74 5.67
C LEU A 172 -1.81 -36.91 4.38
N VAL A 173 -1.28 -37.41 3.25
CA VAL A 173 -1.40 -36.75 1.94
C VAL A 173 -2.84 -36.75 1.42
N ASN A 174 -3.60 -37.83 1.62
CA ASN A 174 -5.02 -37.89 1.26
C ASN A 174 -5.86 -36.94 2.13
N ARG A 175 -5.58 -36.90 3.45
CA ARG A 175 -6.19 -35.96 4.39
C ARG A 175 -5.93 -34.52 3.97
N LEU A 176 -4.67 -34.13 3.76
CA LEU A 176 -4.30 -32.81 3.25
C LEU A 176 -5.00 -32.44 1.94
N GLN A 177 -5.18 -33.37 1.01
CA GLN A 177 -5.93 -33.12 -0.23
C GLN A 177 -7.41 -32.82 0.07
N SER A 178 -8.08 -33.65 0.87
CA SER A 178 -9.50 -33.46 1.24
C SER A 178 -9.77 -32.17 2.02
N LEU A 179 -8.84 -31.73 2.88
CA LEU A 179 -8.98 -30.51 3.67
C LEU A 179 -9.11 -29.25 2.79
N ASN A 180 -8.62 -29.27 1.54
CA ASN A 180 -8.73 -28.12 0.64
C ASN A 180 -10.17 -27.88 0.12
N GLU A 181 -11.09 -28.83 0.28
CA GLU A 181 -12.51 -28.71 -0.11
C GLU A 181 -13.38 -28.08 1.00
N ILE A 182 -12.84 -27.89 2.21
CA ILE A 182 -13.56 -27.37 3.38
C ILE A 182 -13.57 -25.84 3.40
N SER A 183 -14.73 -25.24 3.74
CA SER A 183 -14.97 -23.79 3.69
C SER A 183 -14.63 -23.01 4.97
N HIS A 184 -14.42 -23.67 6.12
CA HIS A 184 -14.14 -23.01 7.40
C HIS A 184 -12.63 -22.74 7.60
N SER A 185 -12.20 -21.48 7.43
CA SER A 185 -10.79 -21.07 7.40
C SER A 185 -9.97 -21.44 8.66
N GLN A 186 -10.42 -21.05 9.86
CA GLN A 186 -9.63 -21.20 11.08
C GLN A 186 -9.34 -22.68 11.42
N HIS A 187 -10.37 -23.53 11.34
CA HIS A 187 -10.24 -24.96 11.66
C HIS A 187 -9.43 -25.71 10.59
N LYS A 188 -9.53 -25.28 9.32
CA LYS A 188 -8.75 -25.80 8.20
C LYS A 188 -7.25 -25.51 8.35
N ILE A 189 -6.86 -24.31 8.79
CA ILE A 189 -5.45 -23.96 9.08
C ILE A 189 -4.91 -24.87 10.19
N TRP A 190 -5.64 -25.03 11.30
CA TRP A 190 -5.22 -25.90 12.40
C TRP A 190 -5.04 -27.37 11.97
N LEU A 191 -6.01 -27.94 11.23
CA LEU A 191 -5.91 -29.30 10.71
C LEU A 191 -4.77 -29.49 9.70
N LYS A 192 -4.51 -28.49 8.84
CA LYS A 192 -3.36 -28.50 7.92
C LYS A 192 -2.04 -28.46 8.69
N ASN A 193 -1.91 -27.59 9.69
CA ASN A 193 -0.73 -27.47 10.55
C ASN A 193 -0.42 -28.84 11.19
N GLN A 194 -1.40 -29.44 11.89
CA GLN A 194 -1.25 -30.77 12.52
C GLN A 194 -0.78 -31.84 11.51
N CYS A 195 -1.37 -31.88 10.31
CA CYS A 195 -0.95 -32.83 9.26
C CYS A 195 0.48 -32.60 8.76
N ILE A 196 0.95 -31.36 8.71
CA ILE A 196 2.31 -31.01 8.27
C ILE A 196 3.33 -31.34 9.38
N GLN A 197 3.01 -31.06 10.65
CA GLN A 197 3.81 -31.50 11.80
C GLN A 197 3.97 -33.04 11.83
N GLN A 198 2.88 -33.77 11.65
CA GLN A 198 2.89 -35.24 11.55
C GLN A 198 3.67 -35.77 10.33
N LEU A 199 3.76 -35.01 9.24
CA LEU A 199 4.61 -35.35 8.09
C LEU A 199 6.10 -35.08 8.37
N LEU A 200 6.43 -33.98 9.04
CA LEU A 200 7.81 -33.61 9.43
C LEU A 200 8.40 -34.58 10.46
N PHE A 201 7.56 -35.18 11.31
CA PHE A 201 7.96 -36.28 12.19
C PHE A 201 8.44 -37.52 11.41
N LEU A 202 7.85 -37.80 10.23
CA LEU A 202 8.11 -39.02 9.45
C LEU A 202 9.16 -38.83 8.33
N TYR A 203 9.33 -37.61 7.83
CA TYR A 203 10.12 -37.27 6.64
C TYR A 203 10.86 -35.93 6.80
N PRO A 204 12.04 -35.75 6.18
CA PRO A 204 12.77 -34.49 6.24
C PRO A 204 11.97 -33.35 5.59
N GLU A 205 12.18 -32.12 6.08
CA GLU A 205 11.49 -30.90 5.64
C GLU A 205 11.42 -30.75 4.11
N SER A 206 12.53 -31.01 3.41
CA SER A 206 12.61 -30.92 1.95
C SER A 206 11.65 -31.87 1.22
N GLU A 207 11.42 -33.08 1.73
CA GLU A 207 10.42 -34.00 1.14
C GLU A 207 8.99 -33.55 1.43
N VAL A 208 8.73 -33.06 2.65
CA VAL A 208 7.40 -32.59 3.06
C VAL A 208 6.98 -31.37 2.26
N ILE A 209 7.88 -30.38 2.13
CA ILE A 209 7.70 -29.18 1.30
C ILE A 209 7.39 -29.59 -0.14
N VAL A 210 8.21 -30.41 -0.80
CA VAL A 210 8.00 -30.81 -2.21
C VAL A 210 6.67 -31.55 -2.40
N LYS A 211 6.22 -32.34 -1.41
CA LYS A 211 4.90 -32.99 -1.46
C LYS A 211 3.76 -32.00 -1.25
N TYR A 212 3.90 -31.03 -0.36
CA TYR A 212 2.90 -30.00 -0.14
C TYR A 212 2.77 -29.06 -1.35
N GLN A 213 3.90 -28.62 -1.93
CA GLN A 213 3.98 -27.89 -3.20
C GLN A 213 3.24 -28.64 -4.32
N SER A 214 3.45 -29.96 -4.45
CA SER A 214 2.77 -30.78 -5.46
C SER A 214 1.24 -30.88 -5.27
N ILE A 215 0.73 -30.75 -4.04
CA ILE A 215 -0.71 -30.68 -3.77
C ILE A 215 -1.25 -29.30 -4.16
N GLN A 216 -0.60 -28.22 -3.71
CA GLN A 216 -1.05 -26.86 -3.99
C GLN A 216 -0.94 -26.50 -5.47
N ASN A 217 0.11 -26.90 -6.17
CA ASN A 217 0.26 -26.67 -7.61
C ASN A 217 -0.87 -27.34 -8.43
N LYS A 218 -1.46 -28.46 -7.97
CA LYS A 218 -2.64 -29.06 -8.63
C LYS A 218 -3.92 -28.25 -8.42
N LEU A 219 -4.07 -27.60 -7.27
CA LEU A 219 -5.20 -26.73 -6.97
C LEU A 219 -5.06 -25.39 -7.70
N LEU A 220 -3.86 -24.83 -7.69
CA LEU A 220 -3.49 -23.64 -8.43
C LEU A 220 -3.68 -23.86 -9.94
N ALA A 221 -3.21 -24.97 -10.52
CA ALA A 221 -3.45 -25.29 -11.93
C ALA A 221 -4.94 -25.36 -12.29
N LYS A 222 -5.79 -25.98 -11.45
CA LYS A 222 -7.25 -25.96 -11.64
C LYS A 222 -7.83 -24.55 -11.58
N LEU A 223 -7.34 -23.71 -10.65
CA LEU A 223 -7.79 -22.34 -10.49
C LEU A 223 -7.40 -21.48 -11.69
N LEU A 224 -6.14 -21.56 -12.14
CA LEU A 224 -5.64 -20.80 -13.29
C LEU A 224 -6.30 -21.27 -14.60
N GLN A 225 -6.42 -22.59 -14.85
CA GLN A 225 -7.10 -23.12 -16.04
C GLN A 225 -8.57 -22.67 -16.18
N ASN A 226 -9.28 -22.48 -15.06
CA ASN A 226 -10.68 -22.02 -15.07
C ASN A 226 -10.84 -20.52 -15.37
N TYR A 227 -9.78 -19.72 -15.25
CA TYR A 227 -9.84 -18.25 -15.32
C TYR A 227 -8.84 -17.58 -16.29
N PHE A 228 -7.91 -18.35 -16.85
CA PHE A 228 -7.10 -17.99 -18.02
C PHE A 228 -7.59 -18.78 -19.26
N PRO A 229 -8.83 -18.59 -19.75
CA PRO A 229 -9.23 -19.17 -21.01
C PRO A 229 -8.37 -18.60 -22.13
N SER A 230 -8.14 -19.38 -23.20
CA SER A 230 -7.47 -18.90 -24.40
C SER A 230 -8.16 -17.63 -24.90
N TYR A 231 -7.43 -16.52 -25.00
CA TYR A 231 -7.98 -15.26 -25.49
C TYR A 231 -8.67 -15.49 -26.84
N SER A 232 -9.90 -14.99 -26.97
CA SER A 232 -10.73 -15.15 -28.17
C SER A 232 -11.15 -13.76 -28.64
N ARG A 233 -11.11 -13.50 -29.95
CA ARG A 233 -11.45 -12.18 -30.54
C ARG A 233 -12.81 -11.59 -30.10
N GLU A 234 -13.74 -12.43 -29.65
CA GLU A 234 -15.09 -12.04 -29.22
C GLU A 234 -15.24 -11.82 -27.71
N SER A 235 -14.20 -12.04 -26.89
CA SER A 235 -14.30 -11.85 -25.44
C SER A 235 -14.22 -10.38 -25.05
N ASN A 236 -15.15 -9.95 -24.19
CA ASN A 236 -15.17 -8.60 -23.63
C ASN A 236 -13.99 -8.41 -22.66
N LEU A 237 -13.15 -7.41 -22.94
CA LEU A 237 -11.97 -7.11 -22.13
C LEU A 237 -12.32 -6.77 -20.67
N ASP A 238 -13.45 -6.10 -20.43
CA ASP A 238 -13.86 -5.73 -19.07
C ASP A 238 -14.33 -6.96 -18.26
N ASP A 239 -15.01 -7.94 -18.89
CA ASP A 239 -15.37 -9.22 -18.23
C ASP A 239 -14.11 -10.05 -17.89
N MET A 240 -13.11 -10.02 -18.78
CA MET A 240 -11.82 -10.67 -18.55
C MET A 240 -11.05 -10.03 -17.37
N VAL A 241 -11.07 -8.70 -17.26
CA VAL A 241 -10.49 -7.97 -16.11
C VAL A 241 -11.18 -8.36 -14.80
N HIS A 242 -12.52 -8.45 -14.78
CA HIS A 242 -13.26 -8.86 -13.59
C HIS A 242 -12.96 -10.31 -13.19
N GLY A 243 -12.88 -11.24 -14.16
CA GLY A 243 -12.43 -12.61 -13.93
C GLY A 243 -11.02 -12.65 -13.32
N TYR A 244 -10.09 -11.86 -13.86
CA TYR A 244 -8.72 -11.76 -13.37
C TYR A 244 -8.62 -11.21 -11.95
N GLN A 245 -9.33 -10.12 -11.65
CA GLN A 245 -9.38 -9.51 -10.31
C GLN A 245 -9.96 -10.47 -9.28
N SER A 246 -11.04 -11.20 -9.62
CA SER A 246 -11.59 -12.25 -8.76
C SER A 246 -10.58 -13.38 -8.52
N THR A 247 -9.82 -13.75 -9.54
CA THR A 247 -8.79 -14.80 -9.47
C THR A 247 -7.63 -14.39 -8.56
N MET A 248 -7.16 -13.15 -8.68
CA MET A 248 -6.11 -12.59 -7.82
C MET A 248 -6.54 -12.48 -6.34
N LEU A 249 -7.81 -12.17 -6.07
CA LEU A 249 -8.35 -12.21 -4.69
C LEU A 249 -8.38 -13.63 -4.12
N LYS A 250 -8.76 -14.64 -4.91
CA LYS A 250 -8.73 -16.06 -4.49
C LYS A 250 -7.29 -16.55 -4.27
N LEU A 251 -6.38 -16.20 -5.17
CA LEU A 251 -4.95 -16.49 -5.05
C LEU A 251 -4.37 -15.91 -3.76
N TYR A 252 -4.64 -14.63 -3.47
CA TYR A 252 -4.23 -14.01 -2.21
C TYR A 252 -4.78 -14.75 -0.98
N SER A 253 -6.04 -15.19 -1.02
CA SER A 253 -6.63 -15.99 0.06
C SER A 253 -5.93 -17.34 0.25
N MET A 254 -5.51 -18.01 -0.83
CA MET A 254 -4.73 -19.27 -0.75
C MET A 254 -3.34 -19.03 -0.17
N ILE A 255 -2.64 -17.99 -0.65
CA ILE A 255 -1.34 -17.56 -0.13
C ILE A 255 -1.45 -17.29 1.36
N LYS A 256 -2.44 -16.50 1.81
CA LYS A 256 -2.66 -16.19 3.23
C LYS A 256 -2.97 -17.42 4.10
N GLU A 257 -3.74 -18.37 3.58
CA GLU A 257 -4.07 -19.62 4.30
C GLU A 257 -2.81 -20.48 4.50
N ASP A 258 -2.05 -20.73 3.45
CA ASP A 258 -0.83 -21.54 3.53
C ASP A 258 0.29 -20.82 4.28
N PHE A 259 0.39 -19.50 4.16
CA PHE A 259 1.32 -18.68 4.94
C PHE A 259 1.09 -18.84 6.45
N ASN A 260 -0.16 -18.67 6.91
CA ASN A 260 -0.53 -18.87 8.31
C ASN A 260 -0.29 -20.33 8.77
N THR A 261 -0.55 -21.29 7.89
CA THR A 261 -0.33 -22.72 8.18
C THR A 261 1.15 -23.06 8.36
N LEU A 262 2.02 -22.52 7.49
CA LEU A 262 3.44 -22.88 7.45
C LEU A 262 4.30 -22.06 8.42
N HIS A 263 3.94 -20.81 8.68
CA HIS A 263 4.66 -19.91 9.59
C HIS A 263 4.71 -20.41 11.05
N GLU A 264 3.73 -21.22 11.46
CA GLU A 264 3.69 -21.85 12.78
C GLU A 264 4.59 -23.11 12.89
N VAL A 265 5.08 -23.64 11.77
CA VAL A 265 5.72 -24.97 11.69
C VAL A 265 7.12 -24.95 11.09
N LEU A 266 7.37 -24.08 10.10
CA LEU A 266 8.61 -23.99 9.35
C LEU A 266 9.39 -22.71 9.69
N ALA A 267 10.69 -22.73 9.41
CA ALA A 267 11.51 -21.52 9.45
C ALA A 267 10.92 -20.41 8.53
N PRO A 268 11.05 -19.12 8.89
CA PRO A 268 10.57 -18.01 8.05
C PRO A 268 11.12 -18.06 6.62
N THR A 269 12.40 -18.39 6.46
CA THR A 269 13.07 -18.54 5.16
C THR A 269 12.45 -19.65 4.30
N SER A 270 12.15 -20.81 4.89
CA SER A 270 11.44 -21.91 4.21
C SER A 270 10.01 -21.54 3.82
N THR A 271 9.30 -20.79 4.68
CA THR A 271 7.94 -20.30 4.40
C THR A 271 7.93 -19.30 3.23
N VAL A 272 8.85 -18.32 3.24
CA VAL A 272 9.02 -17.35 2.14
C VAL A 272 9.35 -18.07 0.83
N LYS A 273 10.29 -19.01 0.87
CA LYS A 273 10.68 -19.83 -0.29
C LYS A 273 9.51 -20.64 -0.85
N PHE A 274 8.72 -21.28 0.01
CA PHE A 274 7.52 -22.02 -0.40
C PHE A 274 6.52 -21.12 -1.13
N ILE A 275 6.22 -19.93 -0.61
CA ILE A 275 5.28 -19.00 -1.25
C ILE A 275 5.79 -18.54 -2.61
N LYS A 276 7.10 -18.27 -2.75
CA LYS A 276 7.71 -17.91 -4.04
C LYS A 276 7.54 -19.04 -5.07
N GLU A 277 8.08 -20.22 -4.78
CA GLU A 277 8.16 -21.35 -5.71
C GLU A 277 6.78 -21.93 -6.07
N THR A 278 5.82 -21.91 -5.13
CA THR A 278 4.48 -22.48 -5.35
C THR A 278 3.57 -21.53 -6.10
N TYR A 279 3.51 -20.26 -5.65
CA TYR A 279 2.48 -19.32 -6.08
C TYR A 279 3.01 -18.27 -7.05
N LEU A 280 4.09 -17.57 -6.71
CA LEU A 280 4.54 -16.41 -7.48
C LEU A 280 5.20 -16.82 -8.80
N ASP A 281 6.03 -17.85 -8.78
CA ASP A 281 6.70 -18.36 -9.97
C ASP A 281 5.68 -19.01 -10.93
N THR A 282 4.76 -19.85 -10.43
CA THR A 282 3.68 -20.45 -11.23
C THR A 282 2.78 -19.39 -11.89
N VAL A 283 2.38 -18.36 -11.16
CA VAL A 283 1.53 -17.28 -11.71
C VAL A 283 2.30 -16.41 -12.70
N THR A 284 3.61 -16.24 -12.52
CA THR A 284 4.48 -15.58 -13.49
C THR A 284 4.56 -16.38 -14.80
N GLU A 285 4.71 -17.70 -14.72
CA GLU A 285 4.78 -18.59 -15.89
C GLU A 285 3.46 -18.61 -16.68
N GLU A 286 2.32 -18.78 -16.01
CA GLU A 286 1.00 -18.76 -16.67
C GLU A 286 0.66 -17.38 -17.25
N MET A 287 1.08 -16.29 -16.59
CA MET A 287 0.94 -14.94 -17.14
C MET A 287 1.80 -14.71 -18.38
N ALA A 288 3.03 -15.27 -18.42
CA ALA A 288 3.89 -15.20 -19.60
C ALA A 288 3.25 -15.93 -20.78
N LYS A 289 2.75 -17.15 -20.59
CA LYS A 289 2.00 -17.91 -21.61
C LYS A 289 0.77 -17.15 -22.11
N PHE A 290 0.03 -16.51 -21.21
CA PHE A 290 -1.14 -15.70 -21.59
C PHE A 290 -0.76 -14.48 -22.45
N LEU A 291 0.31 -13.77 -22.10
CA LEU A 291 0.80 -12.63 -22.87
C LEU A 291 1.42 -13.04 -24.22
N GLU A 292 2.09 -14.20 -24.29
CA GLU A 292 2.60 -14.78 -25.54
C GLU A 292 1.44 -15.07 -26.52
N ASN A 293 0.40 -15.77 -26.06
CA ASN A 293 -0.83 -16.00 -26.84
C ASN A 293 -1.51 -14.69 -27.32
N LEU A 294 -1.52 -13.65 -26.48
CA LEU A 294 -2.05 -12.31 -26.83
C LEU A 294 -1.24 -11.60 -27.90
N CYS A 295 0.08 -11.85 -27.95
CA CYS A 295 0.97 -11.33 -28.98
C CYS A 295 0.78 -12.09 -30.30
N GLU A 296 0.79 -13.43 -30.27
CA GLU A 296 0.65 -14.28 -31.46
C GLU A 296 -0.61 -13.97 -32.28
N GLN A 297 -1.77 -13.85 -31.62
CA GLN A 297 -3.03 -13.52 -32.31
C GLN A 297 -3.04 -12.13 -32.95
N GLN A 298 -2.23 -11.17 -32.46
CA GLN A 298 -2.09 -9.85 -33.08
C GLN A 298 -1.15 -9.87 -34.29
N PHE A 299 -0.17 -10.78 -34.33
CA PHE A 299 0.67 -10.96 -35.51
C PHE A 299 -0.12 -11.52 -36.70
N GLU A 300 -1.05 -12.45 -36.48
CA GLU A 300 -1.99 -12.91 -37.52
C GLU A 300 -2.88 -11.78 -38.05
N GLU A 301 -3.33 -10.87 -37.17
CA GLU A 301 -4.22 -9.74 -37.50
C GLU A 301 -3.51 -8.69 -38.40
N SER A 302 -2.18 -8.54 -38.25
CA SER A 302 -1.35 -7.72 -39.14
C SER A 302 -1.08 -8.35 -40.52
N ALA A 303 -1.36 -9.65 -40.68
CA ALA A 303 -1.09 -10.43 -41.88
C ALA A 303 -2.33 -10.58 -42.78
N VAL A 304 -3.04 -9.48 -43.07
CA VAL A 304 -4.07 -9.48 -44.11
C VAL A 304 -3.46 -9.98 -45.43
N PRO A 305 -4.03 -11.00 -46.10
CA PRO A 305 -3.44 -11.54 -47.31
C PRO A 305 -3.53 -10.50 -48.43
N VAL A 306 -2.39 -9.91 -48.78
CA VAL A 306 -2.26 -9.09 -49.98
C VAL A 306 -2.67 -9.95 -51.17
N ILE A 307 -3.85 -9.67 -51.73
CA ILE A 307 -4.38 -10.32 -52.93
C ILE A 307 -3.45 -9.97 -54.08
N ARG A 308 -2.43 -10.81 -54.29
CA ARG A 308 -1.55 -10.74 -55.45
C ARG A 308 -2.32 -11.17 -56.70
N THR A 309 -2.99 -10.20 -57.32
CA THR A 309 -3.42 -10.33 -58.71
C THR A 309 -2.23 -10.68 -59.59
N SER A 310 -2.45 -11.63 -60.49
CA SER A 310 -1.41 -12.49 -61.07
C SER A 310 -0.64 -11.91 -62.26
N LYS A 311 0.47 -12.59 -62.58
CA LYS A 311 1.21 -12.68 -63.87
C LYS A 311 2.39 -11.71 -64.13
N SER A 312 3.60 -12.26 -64.02
CA SER A 312 4.55 -12.34 -65.15
C SER A 312 5.75 -13.26 -64.86
N SER A 313 5.67 -14.49 -65.39
CA SER A 313 6.75 -15.21 -66.09
C SER A 313 8.21 -14.71 -66.05
N SER A 314 9.12 -15.56 -65.59
CA SER A 314 10.15 -16.20 -66.45
C SER A 314 10.92 -17.30 -65.70
N ARG A 315 11.53 -18.23 -66.44
CA ARG A 315 12.25 -19.40 -65.90
C ARG A 315 13.73 -19.06 -65.64
N HIS A 316 14.34 -19.67 -64.62
CA HIS A 316 15.62 -20.38 -64.79
C HIS A 316 15.81 -21.51 -63.76
N ARG A 317 16.58 -22.54 -64.16
CA ARG A 317 16.98 -23.69 -63.33
C ARG A 317 18.24 -23.35 -62.52
N GLY A 318 18.45 -23.99 -61.36
CA GLY A 318 19.82 -24.30 -60.93
C GLY A 318 20.08 -24.47 -59.43
N ALA A 319 20.16 -25.74 -59.00
CA ALA A 319 21.18 -26.27 -58.07
C ALA A 319 21.20 -25.90 -56.56
N VAL A 320 21.02 -26.98 -55.78
CA VAL A 320 21.74 -27.37 -54.54
C VAL A 320 21.43 -26.65 -53.21
N HIS A 321 21.22 -27.49 -52.20
CA HIS A 321 20.97 -27.16 -50.80
C HIS A 321 22.11 -26.36 -50.15
N ALA A 322 21.74 -25.33 -49.38
CA ALA A 322 22.46 -24.95 -48.18
C ALA A 322 21.46 -24.98 -47.01
N LEU A 323 21.82 -25.66 -45.93
CA LEU A 323 21.02 -25.76 -44.72
C LEU A 323 21.09 -24.41 -43.98
N VAL A 324 20.11 -23.55 -44.19
CA VAL A 324 19.90 -22.34 -43.38
C VAL A 324 18.52 -22.45 -42.76
N THR A 325 18.48 -22.77 -41.48
CA THR A 325 17.32 -22.52 -40.62
C THR A 325 16.93 -21.05 -40.79
N PRO A 326 15.66 -20.73 -41.11
CA PRO A 326 15.22 -19.35 -41.09
C PRO A 326 15.17 -18.89 -39.64
N GLU A 327 16.24 -18.24 -39.18
CA GLU A 327 16.17 -17.41 -37.98
C GLU A 327 15.01 -16.44 -38.14
N CYS A 328 14.02 -16.57 -37.27
CA CYS A 328 12.89 -15.64 -37.24
C CYS A 328 13.45 -14.23 -37.01
N PRO A 329 13.10 -13.22 -37.83
CA PRO A 329 13.70 -11.90 -37.70
C PRO A 329 13.20 -11.18 -36.44
N GLN A 330 13.92 -11.36 -35.32
CA GLN A 330 13.77 -10.64 -34.05
C GLN A 330 14.17 -9.14 -34.18
N LYS A 331 13.68 -8.44 -35.21
CA LYS A 331 13.89 -7.01 -35.40
C LYS A 331 12.56 -6.27 -35.50
N GLY A 332 12.16 -5.73 -34.35
CA GLY A 332 11.39 -4.49 -34.19
C GLY A 332 10.32 -4.24 -35.25
N ARG A 333 9.20 -4.97 -35.16
CA ARG A 333 7.94 -4.51 -35.76
C ARG A 333 7.09 -3.89 -34.67
N ASN A 334 7.08 -2.56 -34.61
CA ASN A 334 6.24 -1.81 -33.69
C ASN A 334 4.76 -2.12 -34.00
N PHE A 335 4.10 -2.91 -33.16
CA PHE A 335 2.66 -3.10 -33.23
C PHE A 335 1.95 -2.06 -32.36
N PHE A 336 0.92 -1.42 -32.92
CA PHE A 336 0.16 -0.39 -32.22
C PHE A 336 -0.91 -1.04 -31.33
N LEU A 337 -0.74 -0.88 -30.00
CA LEU A 337 -1.78 -1.19 -29.03
C LEU A 337 -2.82 -0.07 -29.03
N SER A 338 -4.11 -0.43 -29.08
CA SER A 338 -5.19 0.52 -28.87
C SER A 338 -5.26 0.95 -27.40
N PHE A 339 -5.89 2.10 -27.12
CA PHE A 339 -6.11 2.58 -25.77
C PHE A 339 -6.80 1.53 -24.88
N ASP A 340 -7.78 0.78 -25.41
CA ASP A 340 -8.48 -0.27 -24.65
C ASP A 340 -7.57 -1.45 -24.29
N LYS A 341 -6.62 -1.81 -25.18
CA LYS A 341 -5.60 -2.83 -24.90
C LYS A 341 -4.58 -2.33 -23.85
N LEU A 342 -4.18 -1.05 -23.89
CA LEU A 342 -3.33 -0.44 -22.86
C LEU A 342 -4.05 -0.37 -21.49
N LYS A 343 -5.33 0.05 -21.48
CA LYS A 343 -6.21 0.04 -20.28
C LYS A 343 -6.30 -1.38 -19.71
N PHE A 344 -6.53 -2.39 -20.55
CA PHE A 344 -6.59 -3.80 -20.15
C PHE A 344 -5.29 -4.26 -19.47
N LEU A 345 -4.13 -4.09 -20.13
CA LEU A 345 -2.82 -4.45 -19.58
C LEU A 345 -2.53 -3.72 -18.26
N SER A 346 -2.93 -2.45 -18.15
CA SER A 346 -2.83 -1.66 -16.93
C SER A 346 -3.67 -2.20 -15.78
N GLN A 347 -4.90 -2.70 -16.04
CA GLN A 347 -5.71 -3.35 -14.99
C GLN A 347 -5.12 -4.69 -14.52
N LEU A 348 -4.46 -5.45 -15.41
CA LEU A 348 -3.71 -6.66 -15.01
C LEU A 348 -2.53 -6.29 -14.11
N ILE A 349 -1.71 -5.32 -14.52
CA ILE A 349 -0.58 -4.81 -13.72
C ILE A 349 -1.05 -4.23 -12.37
N LYS A 350 -2.17 -3.49 -12.34
CA LYS A 350 -2.79 -3.00 -11.09
C LYS A 350 -3.16 -4.16 -10.15
N SER A 351 -3.62 -5.28 -10.70
CA SER A 351 -3.96 -6.47 -9.92
C SER A 351 -2.72 -7.15 -9.33
N PHE A 352 -1.62 -7.23 -10.09
CA PHE A 352 -0.32 -7.69 -9.60
C PHE A 352 0.27 -6.77 -8.53
N LEU A 353 0.27 -5.46 -8.73
CA LEU A 353 0.76 -4.48 -7.75
C LEU A 353 -0.02 -4.56 -6.43
N LYS A 354 -1.33 -4.84 -6.49
CA LYS A 354 -2.15 -5.10 -5.29
C LYS A 354 -1.78 -6.43 -4.62
N LEU A 355 -1.54 -7.49 -5.39
CA LEU A 355 -1.08 -8.77 -4.83
C LEU A 355 0.30 -8.64 -4.16
N GLU A 356 1.25 -7.98 -4.82
CA GLU A 356 2.59 -7.68 -4.31
C GLU A 356 2.50 -6.96 -2.96
N LYS A 357 1.83 -5.79 -2.92
CA LYS A 357 1.63 -5.04 -1.68
C LYS A 357 0.99 -5.88 -0.57
N ASN A 358 -0.08 -6.62 -0.88
CA ASN A 358 -0.77 -7.44 0.11
C ASN A 358 0.10 -8.60 0.65
N VAL A 359 1.08 -9.10 -0.12
CA VAL A 359 2.02 -10.15 0.29
C VAL A 359 3.21 -9.55 1.04
N GLU A 360 3.71 -8.38 0.65
CA GLU A 360 4.67 -7.58 1.43
C GLU A 360 4.11 -7.29 2.84
N GLU A 361 2.84 -6.85 2.95
CA GLU A 361 2.16 -6.60 4.23
C GLU A 361 2.05 -7.85 5.12
N LEU A 362 1.80 -9.04 4.54
CA LEU A 362 1.82 -10.30 5.30
C LEU A 362 3.24 -10.65 5.80
N LEU A 363 4.27 -10.39 5.00
CA LEU A 363 5.66 -10.69 5.36
C LEU A 363 6.19 -9.80 6.49
N GLU A 364 5.80 -8.53 6.51
CA GLU A 364 6.11 -7.63 7.64
C GLU A 364 5.47 -8.10 8.95
N GLU A 365 4.29 -8.75 8.91
CA GLU A 365 3.66 -9.37 10.10
C GLU A 365 4.57 -10.43 10.75
N ILE A 366 5.26 -11.25 9.94
CA ILE A 366 6.28 -12.20 10.42
C ILE A 366 7.48 -11.46 11.03
N LEU A 367 8.00 -10.44 10.36
CA LEU A 367 9.18 -9.67 10.82
C LEU A 367 8.92 -8.90 12.13
N VAL A 368 7.66 -8.58 12.43
CA VAL A 368 7.23 -8.06 13.74
C VAL A 368 7.12 -9.19 14.77
N SER A 369 6.53 -10.34 14.41
CA SER A 369 6.39 -11.50 15.31
C SER A 369 7.73 -12.13 15.75
N LEU A 370 8.80 -11.96 14.97
CA LEU A 370 10.15 -12.41 15.30
C LEU A 370 10.88 -11.49 16.29
N LYS A 371 10.40 -10.25 16.47
CA LYS A 371 10.99 -9.27 17.42
C LYS A 371 10.41 -9.39 18.83
N THR A 372 9.35 -10.17 19.01
CA THR A 372 8.86 -10.59 20.33
C THR A 372 9.47 -11.96 20.66
N PRO A 373 10.09 -12.14 21.84
CA PRO A 373 10.67 -13.44 22.19
C PRO A 373 9.54 -14.47 22.32
N ARG A 374 9.48 -15.43 21.39
CA ARG A 374 8.53 -16.53 21.48
C ARG A 374 8.91 -17.43 22.64
N ASN A 375 7.99 -17.65 23.57
CA ASN A 375 8.06 -18.77 24.52
C ASN A 375 7.85 -20.09 23.77
N ILE A 376 8.87 -20.56 23.06
CA ILE A 376 8.88 -21.89 22.46
C ILE A 376 9.35 -22.88 23.52
N SER A 377 8.40 -23.69 23.99
CA SER A 377 8.69 -24.91 24.72
C SER A 377 9.39 -25.90 23.79
N GLY A 378 10.65 -26.23 24.10
CA GLY A 378 11.31 -27.46 23.68
C GLY A 378 11.63 -27.62 22.19
N ILE A 379 12.86 -27.29 21.81
CA ILE A 379 13.87 -28.18 21.20
C ILE A 379 15.07 -27.31 20.80
N LEU A 380 16.27 -27.68 21.28
CA LEU A 380 17.53 -26.98 20.99
C LEU A 380 18.16 -27.51 19.71
N ASP A 381 18.47 -26.61 18.78
CA ASP A 381 19.25 -26.91 17.57
C ASP A 381 20.74 -26.69 17.86
N PRO A 382 21.63 -27.71 17.75
CA PRO A 382 22.99 -27.63 18.29
C PRO A 382 24.01 -27.14 17.24
N SER A 383 24.05 -25.84 16.95
CA SER A 383 25.13 -25.27 16.12
C SER A 383 25.44 -23.78 16.33
N SER A 384 25.97 -23.39 17.49
CA SER A 384 26.91 -22.24 17.61
C SER A 384 27.51 -22.13 19.02
N GLN A 385 28.71 -22.68 19.23
CA GLN A 385 29.46 -22.45 20.47
C GLN A 385 30.96 -22.25 20.21
N GLU A 386 31.34 -20.98 20.08
CA GLU A 386 32.65 -20.36 20.33
C GLU A 386 32.34 -18.84 20.28
N VAL A 387 32.70 -17.97 21.23
CA VAL A 387 34.05 -17.68 21.76
C VAL A 387 33.94 -16.89 23.11
N MET A 388 35.00 -16.95 23.95
CA MET A 388 35.69 -15.83 24.65
C MET A 388 35.85 -15.87 26.19
N ILE A 389 37.09 -16.17 26.62
CA ILE A 389 37.90 -15.51 27.69
C ILE A 389 39.39 -15.75 27.32
N GLU A 390 40.36 -14.81 27.24
CA GLU A 390 40.40 -13.34 27.15
C GLU A 390 41.75 -12.89 26.47
N LYS A 391 42.15 -11.63 26.67
CA LYS A 391 43.33 -10.86 26.19
C LYS A 391 44.75 -11.36 26.61
N PRO A 392 45.86 -10.66 26.25
CA PRO A 392 46.29 -10.20 24.92
C PRO A 392 47.82 -10.39 24.66
N ARG A 393 48.29 -10.49 23.41
CA ARG A 393 49.69 -10.15 23.04
C ARG A 393 49.88 -9.87 21.55
N ALA A 394 51.05 -9.33 21.21
CA ALA A 394 51.27 -8.51 20.03
C ALA A 394 51.77 -9.25 18.77
N SER A 395 52.00 -8.45 17.72
CA SER A 395 52.70 -8.70 16.45
C SER A 395 52.03 -9.57 15.36
N GLU A 396 51.83 -8.88 14.22
CA GLU A 396 52.11 -9.30 12.84
C GLU A 396 51.01 -9.85 11.91
N THR A 397 51.03 -9.25 10.71
CA THR A 397 50.40 -9.66 9.43
C THR A 397 48.88 -9.81 9.35
N ARG A 398 48.19 -8.70 9.01
CA ARG A 398 46.78 -8.74 8.57
C ARG A 398 46.69 -9.21 7.11
N VAL A 399 46.12 -10.39 6.90
CA VAL A 399 45.39 -10.72 5.67
C VAL A 399 43.91 -10.44 5.94
N PRO A 400 43.19 -9.69 5.09
CA PRO A 400 41.76 -9.48 5.28
C PRO A 400 41.00 -10.77 4.89
N SER A 401 40.46 -11.47 5.88
CA SER A 401 39.51 -12.57 5.63
C SER A 401 38.14 -12.01 5.26
N GLU A 402 37.39 -12.76 4.46
CA GLU A 402 36.24 -12.28 3.70
C GLU A 402 34.99 -12.07 4.57
N GLN A 403 34.41 -10.88 4.41
CA GLN A 403 32.96 -10.61 4.42
C GLN A 403 32.09 -11.37 5.43
N LEU A 404 31.90 -10.75 6.60
CA LEU A 404 30.59 -10.73 7.26
C LEU A 404 29.60 -10.01 6.31
N LEU A 405 28.89 -10.78 5.47
CA LEU A 405 27.77 -10.25 4.67
C LEU A 405 26.60 -9.86 5.59
N PRO A 406 25.85 -8.80 5.24
CA PRO A 406 24.83 -8.26 6.12
C PRO A 406 23.57 -9.14 6.16
N VAL A 407 23.00 -9.30 7.35
CA VAL A 407 21.69 -9.95 7.61
C VAL A 407 20.50 -9.23 6.93
N LYS A 408 20.75 -8.25 6.05
CA LYS A 408 19.75 -7.47 5.31
C LYS A 408 19.30 -8.08 3.97
N GLU A 409 20.07 -8.99 3.37
CA GLU A 409 19.76 -9.50 2.02
C GLU A 409 18.86 -10.75 2.02
N ALA A 410 18.66 -11.41 3.17
CA ALA A 410 18.00 -12.72 3.26
C ALA A 410 16.46 -12.69 3.36
N THR A 411 15.81 -11.53 3.33
CA THR A 411 14.36 -11.39 3.60
C THR A 411 13.55 -10.63 2.54
N LEU A 412 14.16 -10.12 1.46
CA LEU A 412 13.42 -9.52 0.36
C LEU A 412 12.89 -10.60 -0.60
N LEU A 413 11.57 -10.73 -0.64
CA LEU A 413 10.87 -11.56 -1.61
C LEU A 413 10.97 -10.89 -3.00
N ASP A 414 11.65 -11.56 -3.92
CA ASP A 414 11.79 -11.11 -5.30
C ASP A 414 10.54 -11.45 -6.14
N PHE A 415 9.86 -10.40 -6.62
CA PHE A 415 8.59 -10.46 -7.36
C PHE A 415 8.82 -10.49 -8.88
N ALA A 416 9.16 -11.68 -9.38
CA ALA A 416 9.52 -11.92 -10.79
C ALA A 416 8.39 -11.73 -11.83
N TRP A 417 7.13 -11.47 -11.42
CA TRP A 417 5.97 -11.35 -12.33
C TRP A 417 6.16 -10.28 -13.42
N ARG A 418 6.96 -9.25 -13.13
CA ARG A 418 7.39 -8.23 -14.09
C ARG A 418 8.01 -8.83 -15.35
N SER A 419 8.72 -9.96 -15.23
CA SER A 419 9.38 -10.62 -16.36
C SER A 419 8.41 -11.14 -17.43
N ALA A 420 7.16 -11.48 -17.07
CA ALA A 420 6.14 -11.92 -18.02
C ALA A 420 5.76 -10.83 -19.06
N PHE A 421 5.87 -9.56 -18.68
CA PHE A 421 5.50 -8.43 -19.54
C PHE A 421 6.62 -7.99 -20.52
N LYS A 422 7.77 -8.68 -20.55
CA LYS A 422 8.93 -8.29 -21.39
C LYS A 422 8.60 -8.16 -22.88
N GLU A 423 7.90 -9.13 -23.46
CA GLU A 423 7.56 -9.12 -24.91
C GLU A 423 6.61 -7.97 -25.30
N VAL A 424 5.81 -7.47 -24.34
CA VAL A 424 4.84 -6.39 -24.56
C VAL A 424 5.41 -5.02 -24.15
N SER A 425 6.56 -4.99 -23.46
CA SER A 425 7.12 -3.80 -22.78
C SER A 425 7.39 -2.61 -23.72
N LEU A 426 8.12 -2.84 -24.81
CA LEU A 426 8.51 -1.83 -25.79
C LEU A 426 7.32 -1.35 -26.66
N PRO A 427 6.42 -2.25 -27.13
CA PRO A 427 5.13 -1.85 -27.70
C PRO A 427 4.29 -0.97 -26.75
N MET A 428 4.18 -1.33 -25.47
CA MET A 428 3.49 -0.52 -24.46
C MET A 428 4.15 0.85 -24.29
N ALA A 429 5.48 0.90 -24.15
CA ALA A 429 6.23 2.14 -24.00
C ALA A 429 5.97 3.10 -25.17
N HIS A 430 6.00 2.61 -26.41
CA HIS A 430 5.75 3.44 -27.60
C HIS A 430 4.29 3.90 -27.68
N CYS A 431 3.34 3.02 -27.39
CA CYS A 431 1.91 3.31 -27.55
C CYS A 431 1.36 4.23 -26.45
N ILE A 432 1.95 4.27 -25.24
CA ILE A 432 1.53 5.20 -24.17
C ILE A 432 1.58 6.65 -24.65
N THR A 433 2.68 7.09 -25.27
CA THR A 433 2.81 8.48 -25.75
C THR A 433 1.76 8.78 -26.82
N THR A 434 1.60 7.92 -27.83
CA THR A 434 0.62 8.12 -28.90
C THR A 434 -0.82 8.10 -28.39
N ALA A 435 -1.19 7.17 -27.50
CA ALA A 435 -2.53 7.08 -26.93
C ALA A 435 -2.85 8.31 -26.05
N THR A 436 -1.87 8.76 -25.27
CA THR A 436 -1.98 9.96 -24.42
C THR A 436 -2.18 11.22 -25.25
N GLU A 437 -1.40 11.40 -26.32
CA GLU A 437 -1.54 12.52 -27.26
C GLU A 437 -2.88 12.45 -28.01
N ASP A 438 -3.33 11.26 -28.43
CA ASP A 438 -4.61 11.07 -29.13
C ASP A 438 -5.83 11.41 -28.25
N PHE A 439 -5.95 10.87 -27.03
CA PHE A 439 -7.13 11.18 -26.22
C PHE A 439 -7.12 12.62 -25.70
N SER A 440 -5.94 13.17 -25.37
CA SER A 440 -5.86 14.55 -24.86
C SER A 440 -6.18 15.56 -25.95
N THR A 441 -5.68 15.38 -27.17
CA THR A 441 -6.05 16.23 -28.31
C THR A 441 -7.54 16.10 -28.66
N LYS A 442 -8.12 14.90 -28.66
CA LYS A 442 -9.56 14.70 -28.86
C LYS A 442 -10.42 15.44 -27.82
N ILE A 443 -10.07 15.33 -26.54
CA ILE A 443 -10.82 16.01 -25.46
C ILE A 443 -10.64 17.55 -25.54
N LEU A 444 -9.43 18.04 -25.82
CA LEU A 444 -9.19 19.48 -26.01
C LEU A 444 -9.86 20.04 -27.27
N GLN A 445 -10.00 19.25 -28.34
CA GLN A 445 -10.78 19.63 -29.53
C GLN A 445 -12.28 19.63 -29.23
N GLN A 446 -12.77 18.63 -28.49
CA GLN A 446 -14.17 18.60 -28.05
C GLN A 446 -14.51 19.83 -27.21
N GLU A 447 -13.70 20.18 -26.20
CA GLU A 447 -13.92 21.40 -25.41
C GLU A 447 -13.91 22.66 -26.28
N GLN A 448 -13.01 22.77 -27.27
CA GLN A 448 -12.98 23.91 -28.19
C GLN A 448 -14.23 23.98 -29.08
N ASN A 449 -14.79 22.84 -29.48
CA ASN A 449 -16.02 22.77 -30.27
C ASN A 449 -17.24 23.14 -29.42
N GLU A 450 -17.37 22.57 -28.22
CA GLU A 450 -18.38 22.95 -27.23
C GLU A 450 -18.31 24.45 -26.92
N ARG A 451 -17.10 24.97 -26.72
CA ARG A 451 -16.80 26.40 -26.47
C ARG A 451 -17.30 27.33 -27.58
N THR A 452 -17.15 26.91 -28.83
CA THR A 452 -17.48 27.71 -30.03
C THR A 452 -18.97 27.68 -30.33
N LEU A 453 -19.66 26.59 -29.97
CA LEU A 453 -21.11 26.44 -30.11
C LEU A 453 -21.89 27.10 -28.95
N ALA A 454 -21.27 27.26 -27.78
CA ALA A 454 -21.91 27.82 -26.60
C ALA A 454 -22.23 29.33 -26.75
N VAL A 455 -23.52 29.67 -26.71
CA VAL A 455 -24.01 31.07 -26.71
C VAL A 455 -23.51 31.85 -25.49
N THR A 456 -23.41 31.17 -24.34
CA THR A 456 -22.86 31.72 -23.09
C THR A 456 -21.40 31.36 -22.93
N TYR A 457 -20.58 32.29 -22.44
CA TYR A 457 -19.16 32.08 -22.19
C TYR A 457 -18.85 31.17 -20.97
N ALA A 458 -19.82 30.42 -20.44
CA ALA A 458 -19.68 29.58 -19.24
C ALA A 458 -18.88 28.28 -19.52
N MET A 459 -18.12 27.81 -18.54
CA MET A 459 -17.40 26.52 -18.62
C MET A 459 -18.25 25.34 -18.14
N ASN A 460 -18.06 24.17 -18.74
CA ASN A 460 -18.66 22.91 -18.29
C ASN A 460 -17.94 22.41 -17.03
N LEU A 461 -18.65 22.35 -15.89
CA LEU A 461 -18.13 21.90 -14.61
C LEU A 461 -18.53 20.47 -14.26
N VAL A 462 -17.68 19.77 -13.52
CA VAL A 462 -17.97 18.52 -12.81
C VAL A 462 -17.56 18.63 -11.34
N ASN A 463 -18.27 17.91 -10.46
CA ASN A 463 -17.84 17.77 -9.07
C ASN A 463 -16.63 16.82 -9.01
N VAL A 464 -15.62 17.16 -8.21
CA VAL A 464 -14.46 16.27 -8.00
C VAL A 464 -14.91 15.01 -7.27
N ARG A 465 -14.59 13.84 -7.82
CA ARG A 465 -14.74 12.55 -7.14
C ARG A 465 -13.45 12.21 -6.41
N GLN A 466 -13.53 11.61 -5.23
CA GLN A 466 -12.36 10.99 -4.60
C GLN A 466 -12.02 9.70 -5.35
N VAL A 467 -11.14 9.81 -6.36
CA VAL A 467 -10.67 8.68 -7.18
C VAL A 467 -9.69 7.78 -6.41
N TRP A 468 -9.03 8.33 -5.38
CA TRP A 468 -7.93 7.69 -4.66
C TRP A 468 -8.26 7.56 -3.17
N GLN A 469 -8.58 6.34 -2.72
CA GLN A 469 -8.92 6.04 -1.31
C GLN A 469 -7.71 5.54 -0.48
N ASP A 470 -6.64 5.07 -1.14
CA ASP A 470 -5.58 4.26 -0.52
C ASP A 470 -4.23 4.99 -0.32
N SER A 471 -4.12 6.28 -0.63
CA SER A 471 -2.87 7.07 -0.53
C SER A 471 -3.08 8.38 0.22
N HIS A 472 -2.00 8.92 0.82
CA HIS A 472 -2.00 10.08 1.72
C HIS A 472 -3.06 11.13 1.38
N VAL A 473 -4.16 11.10 2.14
CA VAL A 473 -5.37 11.88 1.85
C VAL A 473 -5.04 13.37 1.96
N VAL A 474 -5.09 14.08 0.83
CA VAL A 474 -5.07 15.54 0.80
C VAL A 474 -6.26 16.01 1.64
N PRO A 475 -6.07 16.87 2.67
CA PRO A 475 -7.16 17.30 3.55
C PRO A 475 -8.35 17.83 2.75
N GLU A 476 -9.59 17.53 3.17
CA GLU A 476 -10.81 17.95 2.46
C GLU A 476 -10.87 19.47 2.25
N GLU A 477 -10.35 20.24 3.22
CA GLU A 477 -10.20 21.69 3.17
C GLU A 477 -9.29 22.22 2.03
N GLU A 478 -8.44 21.35 1.48
CA GLU A 478 -7.52 21.62 0.38
C GLU A 478 -8.01 21.01 -0.95
N GLN A 479 -9.03 20.14 -0.94
CA GLN A 479 -9.56 19.53 -2.16
C GLN A 479 -10.48 20.52 -2.93
N PRO A 480 -10.28 20.68 -4.26
CA PRO A 480 -11.19 21.43 -5.12
C PRO A 480 -12.57 20.77 -5.16
N LYS A 481 -13.65 21.55 -5.19
CA LYS A 481 -15.02 21.01 -5.20
C LYS A 481 -15.56 20.78 -6.61
N LYS A 482 -15.31 21.73 -7.51
CA LYS A 482 -15.72 21.66 -8.92
C LYS A 482 -14.60 22.08 -9.85
N ILE A 483 -14.41 21.33 -10.93
CA ILE A 483 -13.36 21.54 -11.93
C ILE A 483 -13.95 21.54 -13.34
N ALA A 484 -13.18 22.02 -14.31
CA ALA A 484 -13.55 21.95 -15.72
C ALA A 484 -13.59 20.49 -16.20
N LYS A 485 -14.71 20.08 -16.80
CA LYS A 485 -14.97 18.69 -17.25
C LYS A 485 -13.81 18.10 -18.06
N PHE A 486 -13.33 18.84 -19.06
CA PHE A 486 -12.28 18.36 -19.96
C PHE A 486 -10.96 18.01 -19.23
N CYS A 487 -10.67 18.64 -18.08
CA CYS A 487 -9.52 18.27 -17.26
C CYS A 487 -9.77 16.98 -16.47
N SER A 488 -10.99 16.79 -15.94
CA SER A 488 -11.40 15.52 -15.30
C SER A 488 -11.27 14.37 -16.30
N ASP A 489 -11.86 14.52 -17.50
CA ASP A 489 -11.86 13.50 -18.56
C ASP A 489 -10.43 13.13 -19.03
N ILE A 490 -9.46 14.08 -18.95
CA ILE A 490 -8.05 13.84 -19.27
C ILE A 490 -7.33 13.15 -18.11
N MET A 491 -7.51 13.61 -16.87
CA MET A 491 -6.85 13.02 -15.69
C MET A 491 -7.35 11.60 -15.45
N GLU A 492 -8.66 11.35 -15.49
CA GLU A 492 -9.22 9.99 -15.37
C GLU A 492 -8.62 9.01 -16.41
N LYS A 493 -8.30 9.47 -17.63
CA LYS A 493 -7.63 8.64 -18.64
C LYS A 493 -6.15 8.42 -18.34
N LEU A 494 -5.42 9.42 -17.83
CA LEU A 494 -4.05 9.22 -17.34
C LEU A 494 -4.02 8.22 -16.18
N ASP A 495 -5.00 8.29 -15.26
CA ASP A 495 -5.14 7.40 -14.10
C ASP A 495 -5.28 5.94 -14.52
N THR A 496 -5.97 5.66 -15.63
CA THR A 496 -6.08 4.30 -16.17
C THR A 496 -4.74 3.72 -16.62
N MET A 497 -3.72 4.54 -16.90
CA MET A 497 -2.39 4.10 -17.34
C MET A 497 -1.32 4.20 -16.25
N LEU A 498 -1.58 4.92 -15.14
CA LEU A 498 -0.64 5.08 -14.02
C LEU A 498 -0.04 3.74 -13.51
N PRO A 499 -0.79 2.63 -13.36
CA PRO A 499 -0.23 1.33 -12.96
C PRO A 499 0.94 0.85 -13.83
N LEU A 500 0.95 1.19 -15.13
CA LEU A 500 2.05 0.86 -16.04
C LEU A 500 3.37 1.48 -15.60
N ALA A 501 3.34 2.74 -15.15
CA ALA A 501 4.52 3.44 -14.66
C ALA A 501 4.94 2.99 -13.25
N LEU A 502 3.98 2.63 -12.39
CA LEU A 502 4.23 2.16 -11.01
C LEU A 502 4.84 0.75 -10.96
N ALA A 503 4.71 -0.05 -12.02
CA ALA A 503 5.38 -1.35 -12.12
C ALA A 503 6.92 -1.24 -12.24
N CYS A 504 7.43 -0.08 -12.66
CA CYS A 504 8.82 0.12 -13.09
C CYS A 504 9.74 0.49 -11.92
N ARG A 505 10.05 -0.50 -11.04
CA ARG A 505 10.94 -0.33 -9.86
C ARG A 505 12.44 -0.59 -10.11
N ASP A 506 12.77 -1.34 -11.16
CA ASP A 506 14.16 -1.75 -11.49
C ASP A 506 14.59 -1.25 -12.88
N ASP A 507 15.69 -1.78 -13.44
CA ASP A 507 16.05 -1.60 -14.86
C ASP A 507 14.99 -2.13 -15.84
N SER A 508 14.03 -2.92 -15.36
CA SER A 508 12.87 -3.33 -16.13
C SER A 508 11.85 -2.19 -16.29
N PHE A 509 11.35 -2.00 -17.52
CA PHE A 509 10.29 -1.05 -17.87
C PHE A 509 10.61 0.45 -17.67
N GLN A 510 11.87 0.84 -17.45
CA GLN A 510 12.25 2.27 -17.38
C GLN A 510 11.76 3.09 -18.59
N GLU A 511 11.72 2.51 -19.79
CA GLU A 511 11.19 3.16 -21.00
C GLU A 511 9.67 3.44 -20.91
N ILE A 512 8.87 2.53 -20.31
CA ILE A 512 7.44 2.77 -20.04
C ILE A 512 7.26 3.97 -19.13
N ARG A 513 8.02 4.02 -18.02
CA ARG A 513 7.96 5.12 -17.06
C ARG A 513 8.43 6.44 -17.66
N ALA A 514 9.53 6.43 -18.43
CA ALA A 514 10.03 7.61 -19.12
C ALA A 514 8.99 8.17 -20.12
N ASN A 515 8.42 7.31 -20.96
CA ASN A 515 7.42 7.71 -21.95
C ASN A 515 6.10 8.16 -21.30
N PHE A 516 5.66 7.52 -20.21
CA PHE A 516 4.52 7.97 -19.42
C PHE A 516 4.76 9.35 -18.79
N VAL A 517 5.94 9.58 -18.20
CA VAL A 517 6.33 10.88 -17.62
C VAL A 517 6.40 11.96 -18.70
N GLU A 518 6.99 11.69 -19.87
CA GLU A 518 7.06 12.63 -20.98
C GLU A 518 5.65 12.98 -21.49
N ALA A 519 4.81 11.98 -21.73
CA ALA A 519 3.44 12.15 -22.19
C ALA A 519 2.59 12.94 -21.16
N CYS A 520 2.73 12.63 -19.87
CA CYS A 520 2.15 13.41 -18.78
C CYS A 520 2.62 14.88 -18.79
N CYS A 521 3.91 15.13 -18.98
CA CYS A 521 4.45 16.50 -19.05
C CYS A 521 3.91 17.28 -20.27
N LYS A 522 3.78 16.61 -21.43
CA LYS A 522 3.15 17.19 -22.63
C LYS A 522 1.68 17.54 -22.40
N VAL A 523 0.91 16.63 -21.81
CA VAL A 523 -0.50 16.88 -21.46
C VAL A 523 -0.63 18.00 -20.44
N ALA A 524 0.20 18.01 -19.39
CA ALA A 524 0.23 19.08 -18.40
C ALA A 524 0.45 20.46 -19.06
N ALA A 525 1.37 20.55 -20.02
CA ALA A 525 1.64 21.77 -20.77
C ALA A 525 0.49 22.16 -21.71
N ALA A 526 -0.13 21.18 -22.40
CA ALA A 526 -1.27 21.43 -23.30
C ALA A 526 -2.52 21.90 -22.54
N VAL A 527 -2.83 21.27 -21.41
CA VAL A 527 -3.91 21.68 -20.50
C VAL A 527 -3.63 23.08 -19.95
N LEU A 528 -2.39 23.36 -19.51
CA LEU A 528 -2.01 24.67 -18.99
C LEU A 528 -2.18 25.76 -20.05
N ALA A 529 -1.76 25.51 -21.29
CA ALA A 529 -1.93 26.43 -22.40
C ALA A 529 -3.41 26.73 -22.68
N ARG A 530 -4.29 25.72 -22.62
CA ARG A 530 -5.76 25.92 -22.75
C ARG A 530 -6.35 26.70 -21.58
N LEU A 531 -5.92 26.44 -20.34
CA LEU A 531 -6.36 27.24 -19.17
C LEU A 531 -5.89 28.70 -19.27
N GLN A 532 -4.68 28.95 -19.77
CA GLN A 532 -4.14 30.30 -20.06
C GLN A 532 -4.80 31.00 -21.25
N GLU A 533 -5.35 30.25 -22.21
CA GLU A 533 -6.20 30.79 -23.28
C GLU A 533 -7.52 31.27 -22.71
N ARG A 534 -8.19 30.43 -21.91
CA ARG A 534 -9.48 30.73 -21.27
C ARG A 534 -9.40 31.88 -20.27
N SER A 535 -8.29 32.03 -19.53
CA SER A 535 -8.13 33.15 -18.59
C SER A 535 -8.09 34.52 -19.29
N LYS A 536 -7.57 34.59 -20.53
CA LYS A 536 -7.55 35.83 -21.33
C LYS A 536 -8.92 36.28 -21.83
N GLU A 537 -9.94 35.41 -21.78
CA GLU A 537 -11.32 35.77 -22.11
C GLU A 537 -11.96 36.63 -21.00
N PHE A 538 -11.44 36.56 -19.77
CA PHE A 538 -11.85 37.36 -18.62
C PHE A 538 -11.08 38.70 -18.57
N PRO A 539 -11.69 39.82 -18.14
CA PRO A 539 -13.11 40.02 -17.78
C PRO A 539 -13.99 40.39 -18.99
N SER A 540 -13.43 40.47 -20.20
CA SER A 540 -14.10 41.09 -21.36
C SER A 540 -15.26 40.30 -21.96
N LYS A 541 -15.23 38.96 -21.86
CA LYS A 541 -16.22 38.05 -22.44
C LYS A 541 -16.70 36.97 -21.47
N ALA A 542 -15.81 36.51 -20.59
CA ALA A 542 -16.10 35.45 -19.62
C ALA A 542 -16.56 36.01 -18.26
N PRO A 543 -17.49 35.32 -17.55
CA PRO A 543 -17.90 35.68 -16.19
C PRO A 543 -16.83 35.33 -15.14
N LEU A 544 -16.92 35.92 -13.95
CA LEU A 544 -16.02 35.65 -12.81
C LEU A 544 -16.01 34.17 -12.38
N THR A 545 -17.15 33.47 -12.52
CA THR A 545 -17.27 32.04 -12.23
C THR A 545 -16.32 31.18 -13.07
N ASN A 546 -15.97 31.58 -14.29
CA ASN A 546 -14.93 30.92 -15.07
C ASN A 546 -13.56 31.06 -14.40
N LEU A 547 -13.22 32.22 -13.86
CA LEU A 547 -11.93 32.45 -13.21
C LEU A 547 -11.79 31.60 -11.93
N HIS A 548 -12.87 31.46 -11.16
CA HIS A 548 -12.95 30.48 -10.05
C HIS A 548 -12.76 29.05 -10.56
N THR A 549 -13.40 28.68 -11.67
CA THR A 549 -13.28 27.34 -12.28
C THR A 549 -11.85 27.05 -12.76
N LEU A 550 -11.19 28.01 -13.40
CA LEU A 550 -9.81 27.89 -13.86
C LEU A 550 -8.83 27.74 -12.68
N LEU A 551 -9.02 28.52 -11.62
CA LEU A 551 -8.22 28.42 -10.39
C LEU A 551 -8.38 27.06 -9.72
N SER A 552 -9.62 26.61 -9.55
CA SER A 552 -9.96 25.28 -9.02
C SER A 552 -9.31 24.15 -9.82
N THR A 553 -9.41 24.24 -11.16
CA THR A 553 -8.86 23.24 -12.08
C THR A 553 -7.33 23.24 -12.07
N ALA A 554 -6.69 24.40 -11.96
CA ALA A 554 -5.24 24.49 -11.83
C ALA A 554 -4.74 23.86 -10.52
N VAL A 555 -5.44 24.08 -9.39
CA VAL A 555 -5.13 23.42 -8.11
C VAL A 555 -5.31 21.90 -8.20
N TYR A 556 -6.39 21.43 -8.84
CA TYR A 556 -6.62 20.00 -9.04
C TYR A 556 -5.47 19.34 -9.81
N VAL A 557 -5.07 19.91 -10.95
CA VAL A 557 -3.98 19.34 -11.77
C VAL A 557 -2.63 19.41 -11.03
N PHE A 558 -2.37 20.48 -10.27
CA PHE A 558 -1.19 20.57 -9.39
C PHE A 558 -1.16 19.45 -8.35
N GLN A 559 -2.26 19.21 -7.64
CA GLN A 559 -2.38 18.15 -6.64
C GLN A 559 -2.21 16.77 -7.26
N HIS A 560 -2.79 16.55 -8.44
CA HIS A 560 -2.69 15.28 -9.18
C HIS A 560 -1.24 14.93 -9.56
N PHE A 561 -0.48 15.90 -10.07
CA PHE A 561 0.95 15.68 -10.36
C PHE A 561 1.82 15.55 -9.11
N MET A 562 1.48 16.25 -8.01
CA MET A 562 2.13 16.03 -6.71
C MET A 562 1.86 14.62 -6.14
N GLN A 563 0.68 14.05 -6.39
CA GLN A 563 0.35 12.66 -6.03
C GLN A 563 1.15 11.67 -6.90
N TYR A 564 1.24 11.90 -8.21
CA TYR A 564 2.09 11.10 -9.11
C TYR A 564 3.55 11.11 -8.66
N ASP A 565 4.10 12.28 -8.32
CA ASP A 565 5.44 12.41 -7.75
C ASP A 565 5.57 11.60 -6.45
N ASN A 566 4.59 11.66 -5.55
CA ASN A 566 4.62 10.90 -4.29
C ASN A 566 4.58 9.38 -4.52
N MET A 567 3.79 8.89 -5.47
CA MET A 567 3.66 7.46 -5.77
C MET A 567 4.86 6.87 -6.51
N MET A 568 5.58 7.68 -7.30
CA MET A 568 6.78 7.28 -8.04
C MET A 568 8.10 7.62 -7.31
N LYS A 569 8.06 7.93 -6.01
CA LYS A 569 9.25 8.17 -5.17
C LYS A 569 9.99 6.86 -4.84
N GLU A 570 10.90 6.49 -5.73
CA GLU A 570 12.06 5.67 -5.39
C GLU A 570 13.28 6.58 -5.21
N ASN A 571 14.11 6.29 -4.21
CA ASN A 571 15.50 6.70 -3.83
C ASN A 571 16.15 7.99 -4.39
N THR A 572 15.82 8.42 -5.60
CA THR A 572 16.10 9.74 -6.17
C THR A 572 15.52 10.88 -5.31
N LYS A 573 16.37 11.85 -4.95
CA LYS A 573 15.98 13.01 -4.13
C LYS A 573 15.28 14.13 -4.91
N LYS A 574 14.98 13.94 -6.20
CA LYS A 574 14.42 14.97 -7.09
C LYS A 574 13.00 14.57 -7.53
N PRO A 575 12.00 15.46 -7.42
CA PRO A 575 10.67 15.22 -7.97
C PRO A 575 10.73 15.08 -9.50
N ILE A 576 9.91 14.18 -10.03
CA ILE A 576 9.84 13.80 -11.45
C ILE A 576 9.03 14.85 -12.23
N PHE A 577 7.92 15.33 -11.66
CA PHE A 577 7.03 16.33 -12.26
C PHE A 577 7.35 17.77 -11.84
N LEU A 578 8.59 18.06 -11.45
CA LEU A 578 9.04 19.38 -10.98
C LEU A 578 8.59 20.54 -11.89
N VAL A 579 8.76 20.39 -13.21
CA VAL A 579 8.46 21.46 -14.19
C VAL A 579 6.96 21.71 -14.34
N PRO A 580 6.09 20.70 -14.53
CA PRO A 580 4.64 20.87 -14.40
C PRO A 580 4.23 21.51 -13.06
N VAL A 581 4.67 20.95 -11.93
CA VAL A 581 4.29 21.41 -10.59
C VAL A 581 4.61 22.90 -10.38
N GLN A 582 5.82 23.34 -10.75
CA GLN A 582 6.21 24.75 -10.66
C GLN A 582 5.34 25.66 -11.54
N ARG A 583 5.11 25.30 -12.81
CA ARG A 583 4.31 26.10 -13.73
C ARG A 583 2.85 26.23 -13.32
N TYR A 584 2.26 25.15 -12.77
CA TYR A 584 0.91 25.22 -12.21
C TYR A 584 0.87 26.07 -10.94
N GLN A 585 1.87 26.00 -10.05
CA GLN A 585 1.95 26.88 -8.87
C GLN A 585 2.02 28.37 -9.25
N GLU A 586 2.87 28.74 -10.21
CA GLU A 586 2.96 30.12 -10.73
C GLU A 586 1.62 30.59 -11.32
N PHE A 587 0.93 29.71 -12.04
CA PHE A 587 -0.37 30.01 -12.64
C PHE A 587 -1.49 30.12 -11.60
N ILE A 588 -1.51 29.26 -10.57
CA ILE A 588 -2.42 29.34 -9.41
C ILE A 588 -2.24 30.69 -8.71
N ASN A 589 -0.99 31.09 -8.40
CA ASN A 589 -0.69 32.36 -7.77
C ASN A 589 -1.18 33.55 -8.62
N THR A 590 -0.99 33.47 -9.95
CA THR A 590 -1.45 34.48 -10.91
C THR A 590 -2.98 34.59 -10.95
N LEU A 591 -3.68 33.46 -11.00
CA LEU A 591 -5.14 33.41 -11.00
C LEU A 591 -5.73 33.88 -9.66
N GLN A 592 -5.16 33.47 -8.53
CA GLN A 592 -5.58 33.92 -7.20
C GLN A 592 -5.45 35.45 -7.07
N PHE A 593 -4.33 36.02 -7.52
CA PHE A 593 -4.16 37.46 -7.59
C PHE A 593 -5.24 38.11 -8.47
N GLN A 594 -5.46 37.60 -9.70
CA GLN A 594 -6.46 38.14 -10.62
C GLN A 594 -7.89 38.12 -10.06
N VAL A 595 -8.31 37.03 -9.40
CA VAL A 595 -9.63 36.95 -8.71
C VAL A 595 -9.73 38.03 -7.65
N THR A 596 -8.74 38.09 -6.75
CA THR A 596 -8.74 38.98 -5.58
C THR A 596 -8.73 40.45 -6.01
N ASP A 597 -7.80 40.82 -6.89
CA ASP A 597 -7.61 42.16 -7.45
C ASP A 597 -8.83 42.63 -8.27
N TYR A 598 -9.49 41.73 -9.01
CA TYR A 598 -10.77 42.04 -9.66
C TYR A 598 -11.88 42.34 -8.64
N CYS A 599 -12.06 41.49 -7.63
CA CYS A 599 -13.09 41.68 -6.60
C CYS A 599 -12.88 42.96 -5.79
N VAL A 600 -11.62 43.28 -5.42
CA VAL A 600 -11.25 44.54 -4.75
C VAL A 600 -11.52 45.74 -5.66
N ARG A 601 -11.21 45.68 -6.95
CA ARG A 601 -11.56 46.74 -7.91
C ARG A 601 -13.06 46.94 -8.05
N VAL A 602 -13.85 45.87 -8.20
CA VAL A 602 -15.32 45.95 -8.30
C VAL A 602 -15.90 46.63 -7.06
N CYS A 603 -15.41 46.29 -5.87
CA CYS A 603 -15.74 47.01 -4.64
C CYS A 603 -15.37 48.50 -4.77
N ALA A 604 -14.10 48.82 -5.08
CA ALA A 604 -13.56 50.17 -5.06
C ALA A 604 -14.15 51.13 -6.12
N THR A 605 -14.45 50.64 -7.33
CA THR A 605 -14.77 51.48 -8.50
C THR A 605 -16.22 51.36 -8.97
N SER A 606 -16.94 50.31 -8.57
CA SER A 606 -18.29 50.05 -9.08
C SER A 606 -19.34 50.02 -7.96
N ILE A 607 -19.08 49.27 -6.88
CA ILE A 607 -20.04 49.11 -5.77
C ILE A 607 -20.00 50.32 -4.83
N LEU A 608 -18.79 50.71 -4.41
CA LEU A 608 -18.59 51.77 -3.42
C LEU A 608 -18.53 53.17 -4.06
N GLN A 609 -18.90 53.36 -5.32
CA GLN A 609 -18.94 54.68 -5.97
C GLN A 609 -20.39 55.18 -6.05
N ASP A 610 -20.84 55.82 -4.98
CA ASP A 610 -22.23 56.23 -4.78
C ASP A 610 -22.25 57.67 -4.25
N ALA A 611 -22.33 58.63 -5.18
CA ALA A 611 -22.18 60.06 -4.86
C ALA A 611 -23.33 60.61 -4.00
N GLU A 612 -24.54 60.05 -4.12
CA GLU A 612 -25.72 60.49 -3.36
C GLU A 612 -25.64 60.05 -1.90
N SER A 613 -25.22 58.81 -1.65
CA SER A 613 -24.94 58.31 -0.30
C SER A 613 -23.79 59.07 0.37
N HIS A 614 -22.80 59.56 -0.39
CA HIS A 614 -21.60 60.21 0.18
C HIS A 614 -21.62 61.75 0.19
N HIS A 615 -22.76 62.38 -0.12
CA HIS A 615 -22.95 63.83 0.03
C HIS A 615 -23.27 64.19 1.50
N TRP A 616 -22.24 64.13 2.34
CA TRP A 616 -22.37 64.25 3.81
C TRP A 616 -22.85 65.63 4.29
N ASP A 617 -22.57 66.69 3.53
CA ASP A 617 -22.88 68.08 3.86
C ASP A 617 -24.29 68.55 3.46
N ASP A 618 -25.09 67.67 2.84
CA ASP A 618 -26.47 67.97 2.42
C ASP A 618 -27.36 68.44 3.60
N TYR A 619 -28.19 69.46 3.34
CA TYR A 619 -29.17 69.99 4.28
C TYR A 619 -30.40 69.07 4.46
N LYS A 620 -30.59 68.09 3.56
CA LYS A 620 -31.64 67.07 3.67
C LYS A 620 -31.13 65.82 4.39
N ALA A 621 -32.05 65.15 5.10
CA ALA A 621 -31.81 63.82 5.63
C ALA A 621 -31.78 62.80 4.47
N PHE A 622 -30.88 61.82 4.55
CA PHE A 622 -30.80 60.73 3.57
C PHE A 622 -32.02 59.81 3.70
N TYR A 623 -32.86 59.75 2.67
CA TYR A 623 -34.09 58.94 2.64
C TYR A 623 -34.87 58.99 3.97
N GLU A 624 -35.10 60.21 4.46
CA GLU A 624 -35.84 60.52 5.71
C GLU A 624 -35.27 59.89 7.00
N GLY A 625 -34.08 59.27 6.92
CA GLY A 625 -33.44 58.53 8.01
C GLY A 625 -33.82 57.05 8.08
N GLU A 626 -34.56 56.52 7.11
CA GLU A 626 -35.11 55.16 7.15
C GLU A 626 -34.14 54.04 6.71
N ARG A 627 -33.04 54.38 6.01
CA ARG A 627 -32.20 53.41 5.30
C ARG A 627 -30.70 53.72 5.40
N CYS A 628 -29.88 52.67 5.35
CA CYS A 628 -28.44 52.77 5.12
C CYS A 628 -28.12 53.01 3.63
N SER A 629 -26.91 53.53 3.37
CA SER A 629 -26.37 53.83 2.04
C SER A 629 -26.48 52.65 1.08
N PHE A 630 -26.94 52.90 -0.15
CA PHE A 630 -27.20 51.85 -1.15
C PHE A 630 -25.93 51.05 -1.51
N SER A 631 -24.80 51.75 -1.67
CA SER A 631 -23.47 51.15 -1.84
C SER A 631 -23.10 50.10 -0.76
N LEU A 632 -23.57 50.24 0.48
CA LEU A 632 -23.29 49.25 1.55
C LEU A 632 -24.17 48.00 1.42
N GLN A 633 -25.43 48.16 1.02
CA GLN A 633 -26.32 47.03 0.74
C GLN A 633 -25.74 46.21 -0.42
N MET A 634 -25.31 46.88 -1.49
CA MET A 634 -24.67 46.24 -2.64
C MET A 634 -23.33 45.58 -2.30
N TRP A 635 -22.53 46.19 -1.41
CA TRP A 635 -21.31 45.58 -0.87
C TRP A 635 -21.60 44.30 -0.08
N HIS A 636 -22.60 44.32 0.80
CA HIS A 636 -23.01 43.11 1.53
C HIS A 636 -23.50 41.99 0.60
N TYR A 637 -24.38 42.30 -0.37
CA TYR A 637 -24.86 41.31 -1.34
C TYR A 637 -23.72 40.73 -2.19
N PHE A 638 -22.75 41.56 -2.60
CA PHE A 638 -21.56 41.09 -3.30
C PHE A 638 -20.73 40.12 -2.45
N PHE A 639 -20.53 40.41 -1.16
CA PHE A 639 -19.81 39.51 -0.25
C PHE A 639 -20.54 38.18 -0.02
N CYS A 640 -21.87 38.20 0.13
CA CYS A 640 -22.66 36.97 0.25
C CYS A 640 -22.57 36.09 -1.02
N ALA A 641 -22.67 36.70 -2.20
CA ALA A 641 -22.52 36.00 -3.47
C ALA A 641 -21.10 35.46 -3.67
N LEU A 642 -20.07 36.28 -3.38
CA LEU A 642 -18.66 35.88 -3.48
C LEU A 642 -18.34 34.72 -2.53
N HIS A 643 -18.79 34.76 -1.28
CA HIS A 643 -18.64 33.65 -0.34
C HIS A 643 -19.27 32.36 -0.89
N HIS A 644 -20.50 32.43 -1.42
CA HIS A 644 -21.15 31.27 -2.03
C HIS A 644 -20.37 30.71 -3.24
N ASP A 645 -19.96 31.56 -4.17
CA ASP A 645 -19.25 31.14 -5.38
C ASP A 645 -17.86 30.54 -5.07
N LEU A 646 -17.12 31.12 -4.12
CA LEU A 646 -15.83 30.59 -3.70
C LEU A 646 -16.00 29.22 -3.02
N TRP A 647 -16.90 29.07 -2.04
CA TRP A 647 -17.11 27.81 -1.30
C TRP A 647 -17.85 26.71 -2.09
N THR A 648 -18.41 27.00 -3.25
CA THR A 648 -19.05 25.98 -4.12
C THR A 648 -18.13 25.45 -5.23
N ILE A 649 -17.01 26.11 -5.50
CA ILE A 649 -16.09 25.76 -6.60
C ILE A 649 -14.69 25.43 -6.06
N LEU A 650 -14.10 26.32 -5.25
CA LEU A 650 -12.70 26.25 -4.81
C LEU A 650 -12.50 25.35 -3.58
N PRO A 651 -11.24 24.96 -3.27
CA PRO A 651 -10.85 24.46 -1.96
C PRO A 651 -11.21 25.46 -0.84
N PRO A 652 -11.79 25.00 0.29
CA PRO A 652 -12.12 25.86 1.43
C PRO A 652 -10.99 26.77 1.92
N LYS A 653 -9.74 26.29 2.04
CA LYS A 653 -8.61 27.15 2.46
C LYS A 653 -8.33 28.28 1.46
N LEU A 654 -8.39 27.98 0.16
CA LEU A 654 -8.13 28.98 -0.89
C LEU A 654 -9.28 30.00 -1.00
N ALA A 655 -10.52 29.53 -0.89
CA ALA A 655 -11.72 30.36 -0.79
C ALA A 655 -11.61 31.36 0.39
N GLN A 656 -11.17 30.86 1.56
CA GLN A 656 -10.91 31.67 2.74
C GLN A 656 -9.85 32.74 2.49
N VAL A 657 -8.65 32.39 2.00
CA VAL A 657 -7.57 33.37 1.74
C VAL A 657 -8.02 34.51 0.81
N ILE A 658 -8.78 34.20 -0.24
CA ILE A 658 -9.33 35.20 -1.17
C ILE A 658 -10.34 36.10 -0.45
N LEU A 659 -11.32 35.51 0.25
CA LEU A 659 -12.36 36.29 0.93
C LEU A 659 -11.77 37.21 2.01
N THR A 660 -10.78 36.74 2.79
CA THR A 660 -10.07 37.55 3.79
C THR A 660 -9.39 38.77 3.17
N GLU A 661 -8.75 38.62 2.01
CA GLU A 661 -8.04 39.73 1.36
C GLU A 661 -9.00 40.74 0.71
N VAL A 662 -10.09 40.28 0.08
CA VAL A 662 -11.13 41.19 -0.44
C VAL A 662 -11.81 41.93 0.72
N LEU A 663 -12.07 41.27 1.86
CA LEU A 663 -12.65 41.87 3.06
C LEU A 663 -11.73 42.93 3.66
N GLU A 664 -10.47 42.62 3.92
CA GLU A 664 -9.47 43.56 4.47
C GLU A 664 -9.33 44.80 3.58
N LYS A 665 -9.11 44.62 2.28
CA LYS A 665 -8.93 45.74 1.34
C LYS A 665 -10.19 46.61 1.21
N SER A 666 -11.38 46.01 1.12
CA SER A 666 -12.62 46.79 0.98
C SER A 666 -13.03 47.49 2.29
N LEU A 667 -12.77 46.89 3.46
CA LEU A 667 -12.92 47.56 4.76
C LEU A 667 -11.93 48.71 4.95
N GLY A 668 -10.69 48.58 4.48
CA GLY A 668 -9.72 49.68 4.50
C GLY A 668 -10.21 50.90 3.71
N LEU A 669 -10.86 50.68 2.56
CA LEU A 669 -11.50 51.74 1.77
C LEU A 669 -12.67 52.40 2.51
N LEU A 670 -13.53 51.59 3.14
CA LEU A 670 -14.67 52.08 3.92
C LEU A 670 -14.20 52.88 5.14
N ALA A 671 -13.30 52.35 5.95
CA ALA A 671 -12.73 53.01 7.13
C ALA A 671 -12.08 54.35 6.76
N SER A 672 -11.26 54.39 5.70
CA SER A 672 -10.63 55.61 5.18
C SER A 672 -11.65 56.64 4.70
N ARG A 673 -12.77 56.21 4.12
CA ARG A 673 -13.85 57.09 3.64
C ARG A 673 -14.64 57.70 4.80
N TYR A 674 -15.14 56.88 5.73
CA TYR A 674 -15.94 57.38 6.86
C TYR A 674 -15.11 58.26 7.79
N ALA A 675 -13.82 57.96 8.00
CA ALA A 675 -12.91 58.81 8.78
C ALA A 675 -12.69 60.21 8.19
N ARG A 676 -13.09 60.45 6.92
CA ARG A 676 -13.04 61.75 6.23
C ARG A 676 -14.43 62.37 6.03
N ALA A 677 -15.49 61.77 6.57
CA ALA A 677 -16.84 62.29 6.45
C ALA A 677 -17.05 63.51 7.36
N HIS A 678 -17.72 64.53 6.82
CA HIS A 678 -18.13 65.72 7.56
C HIS A 678 -19.66 65.85 7.46
N PRO A 679 -20.42 65.11 8.28
CA PRO A 679 -21.88 65.09 8.19
C PRO A 679 -22.49 66.43 8.62
N SER A 680 -23.52 66.86 7.89
CA SER A 680 -24.51 67.78 8.44
C SER A 680 -25.29 67.09 9.57
N TYR A 681 -25.91 67.87 10.45
CA TYR A 681 -26.78 67.33 11.52
C TYR A 681 -27.91 66.42 10.98
N LYS A 682 -28.35 66.62 9.73
CA LYS A 682 -29.36 65.77 9.07
C LYS A 682 -28.78 64.48 8.47
N ARG A 683 -27.46 64.41 8.29
CA ARG A 683 -26.73 63.24 7.76
C ARG A 683 -26.01 62.43 8.85
N THR A 684 -25.85 62.95 10.07
CA THR A 684 -25.35 62.21 11.24
C THR A 684 -26.07 60.85 11.49
N PRO A 685 -27.42 60.73 11.34
CA PRO A 685 -28.10 59.44 11.48
C PRO A 685 -27.71 58.42 10.41
N GLN A 686 -27.39 58.86 9.19
CA GLN A 686 -26.95 57.99 8.09
C GLN A 686 -25.60 57.34 8.45
N ILE A 687 -24.61 58.11 8.91
CA ILE A 687 -23.32 57.57 9.37
C ILE A 687 -23.50 56.55 10.48
N ARG A 688 -24.45 56.77 11.40
CA ARG A 688 -24.78 55.80 12.46
C ARG A 688 -25.26 54.47 11.89
N LEU A 689 -26.26 54.50 11.01
CA LEU A 689 -26.79 53.30 10.36
C LEU A 689 -25.71 52.60 9.52
N ASP A 690 -24.94 53.36 8.76
CA ASP A 690 -23.93 52.87 7.82
C ASP A 690 -22.79 52.15 8.53
N VAL A 691 -22.17 52.78 9.52
CA VAL A 691 -21.06 52.14 10.26
C VAL A 691 -21.54 50.92 11.02
N THR A 692 -22.71 50.98 11.67
CA THR A 692 -23.31 49.81 12.32
C THR A 692 -23.58 48.68 11.33
N THR A 693 -24.08 48.99 10.12
CA THR A 693 -24.28 48.00 9.05
C THR A 693 -22.97 47.34 8.63
N ILE A 694 -21.90 48.13 8.41
CA ILE A 694 -20.58 47.59 8.04
C ILE A 694 -20.08 46.62 9.10
N LEU A 695 -20.14 47.00 10.39
CA LEU A 695 -19.67 46.16 11.49
C LEU A 695 -20.44 44.83 11.59
N ILE A 696 -21.77 44.85 11.50
CA ILE A 696 -22.62 43.64 11.53
C ILE A 696 -22.35 42.75 10.30
N CYS A 697 -22.22 43.34 9.12
CA CYS A 697 -21.88 42.60 7.90
C CYS A 697 -20.47 41.97 7.99
N THR A 698 -19.50 42.65 8.61
CA THR A 698 -18.16 42.11 8.86
C THR A 698 -18.18 40.99 9.89
N GLU A 699 -18.92 41.13 11.00
CA GLU A 699 -19.09 40.08 12.01
C GLU A 699 -19.60 38.77 11.38
N ASN A 700 -20.62 38.85 10.52
CA ASN A 700 -21.14 37.69 9.80
C ASN A 700 -20.11 37.03 8.87
N MET A 701 -19.20 37.80 8.26
CA MET A 701 -18.13 37.26 7.40
C MET A 701 -16.92 36.74 8.19
N LEU A 702 -16.67 37.26 9.40
CA LEU A 702 -15.51 36.91 10.23
C LEU A 702 -15.45 35.41 10.54
N TRP A 703 -16.60 34.76 10.75
CA TRP A 703 -16.71 33.31 10.95
C TRP A 703 -16.19 32.48 9.77
N SER A 704 -16.26 32.98 8.53
CA SER A 704 -15.74 32.29 7.35
C SER A 704 -14.26 32.61 7.08
N VAL A 705 -13.77 33.79 7.48
CA VAL A 705 -12.37 34.21 7.25
C VAL A 705 -11.39 33.77 8.35
N CYS A 706 -11.86 33.50 9.56
CA CYS A 706 -11.04 33.00 10.66
C CYS A 706 -10.90 31.46 10.64
N THR A 707 -9.70 30.95 10.91
CA THR A 707 -9.42 29.50 11.03
C THR A 707 -9.71 28.94 12.43
N SER A 708 -9.94 29.78 13.43
CA SER A 708 -10.34 29.35 14.78
C SER A 708 -11.02 30.47 15.57
N VAL A 709 -11.78 30.10 16.60
CA VAL A 709 -12.40 31.04 17.56
C VAL A 709 -11.32 31.87 18.29
N GLN A 710 -10.14 31.29 18.55
CA GLN A 710 -9.04 32.02 19.17
C GLN A 710 -8.53 33.17 18.30
N LYS A 711 -8.40 32.95 16.97
CA LYS A 711 -8.01 34.02 16.03
C LYS A 711 -9.06 35.12 15.91
N LEU A 712 -10.35 34.74 16.00
CA LEU A 712 -11.46 35.68 15.98
C LEU A 712 -11.48 36.58 17.24
N LEU A 713 -11.29 36.00 18.42
CA LEU A 713 -11.39 36.73 19.69
C LEU A 713 -10.10 37.47 20.06
N ASN A 714 -8.94 36.99 19.64
CA ASN A 714 -7.65 37.55 20.00
C ASN A 714 -6.66 37.56 18.81
N PRO A 715 -6.88 38.43 17.80
CA PRO A 715 -5.98 38.57 16.67
C PRO A 715 -4.68 39.27 17.08
N HIS A 716 -3.54 38.69 16.70
CA HIS A 716 -2.21 39.25 16.92
C HIS A 716 -1.52 39.50 15.57
N GLU A 717 -0.91 40.68 15.41
CA GLU A 717 -0.22 41.13 14.19
C GLU A 717 0.78 40.08 13.65
N TYR A 718 1.54 39.45 14.55
CA TYR A 718 2.54 38.42 14.22
C TYR A 718 1.95 37.04 13.84
N ILE A 719 0.67 36.78 14.12
CA ILE A 719 0.02 35.48 13.89
C ILE A 719 -0.89 35.54 12.66
N ASP A 720 -1.62 36.64 12.49
CA ASP A 720 -2.56 36.81 11.37
C ASP A 720 -2.75 38.30 11.01
N ASP A 721 -1.75 38.87 10.35
CA ASP A 721 -1.68 40.27 9.91
C ASP A 721 -2.96 40.76 9.20
N LYS A 722 -3.57 39.92 8.35
CA LYS A 722 -4.80 40.27 7.61
C LYS A 722 -6.02 40.37 8.54
N ILE A 723 -6.21 39.39 9.43
CA ILE A 723 -7.31 39.44 10.41
C ILE A 723 -7.08 40.61 11.39
N PHE A 724 -5.85 40.83 11.86
CA PHE A 724 -5.51 41.98 12.70
C PHE A 724 -5.83 43.33 12.03
N LYS A 725 -5.56 43.47 10.72
CA LYS A 725 -5.96 44.64 9.93
C LYS A 725 -7.48 44.81 9.81
N ILE A 726 -8.24 43.72 9.63
CA ILE A 726 -9.72 43.76 9.63
C ILE A 726 -10.24 44.31 10.97
N HIS A 727 -9.75 43.80 12.10
CA HIS A 727 -10.13 44.31 13.43
C HIS A 727 -9.71 45.78 13.63
N THR A 728 -8.54 46.18 13.14
CA THR A 728 -8.07 47.57 13.15
C THR A 728 -8.98 48.49 12.34
N HIS A 729 -9.43 48.06 11.15
CA HIS A 729 -10.41 48.82 10.34
C HIS A 729 -11.77 48.92 11.03
N CYS A 730 -12.24 47.87 11.70
CA CYS A 730 -13.47 47.90 12.50
C CYS A 730 -13.36 48.87 13.69
N ASN A 731 -12.23 48.88 14.40
CA ASN A 731 -11.98 49.82 15.51
C ASN A 731 -11.92 51.28 15.02
N ASN A 732 -11.33 51.53 13.85
CA ASN A 732 -11.31 52.86 13.23
C ASN A 732 -12.72 53.33 12.84
N LEU A 733 -13.53 52.45 12.26
CA LEU A 733 -14.94 52.69 11.93
C LEU A 733 -15.74 53.00 13.20
N PHE A 734 -15.62 52.18 14.25
CA PHE A 734 -16.29 52.41 15.54
C PHE A 734 -15.85 53.74 16.19
N THR A 735 -14.57 54.07 16.16
CA THR A 735 -14.05 55.35 16.65
C THR A 735 -14.62 56.54 15.88
N THR A 736 -14.71 56.41 14.55
CA THR A 736 -15.35 57.41 13.67
C THR A 736 -16.82 57.60 14.01
N LEU A 737 -17.56 56.50 14.26
CA LEU A 737 -18.96 56.54 14.68
C LEU A 737 -19.15 57.31 16.00
N VAL A 738 -18.31 57.05 16.99
CA VAL A 738 -18.37 57.74 18.30
C VAL A 738 -18.06 59.23 18.16
N ILE A 739 -17.04 59.59 17.37
CA ILE A 739 -16.60 61.00 17.21
C ILE A 739 -17.56 61.82 16.33
N LEU A 740 -18.08 61.26 15.23
CA LEU A 740 -18.92 62.00 14.28
C LEU A 740 -20.41 62.01 14.67
N THR A 741 -20.83 61.20 15.66
CA THR A 741 -22.23 61.13 16.10
C THR A 741 -22.44 61.46 17.58
N SER A 742 -21.42 62.00 18.26
CA SER A 742 -21.56 62.66 19.55
C SER A 742 -22.39 63.96 19.42
N PRO A 743 -23.16 64.32 20.47
CA PRO A 743 -24.07 65.48 20.45
C PRO A 743 -23.36 66.84 20.61
#